data_AF-A0A6J4IXP1-F1
#
_entry.id   AF-A0A6J4IXP1-F1
#
_cell.length_a   1.000
_cell.length_b   1.000
_cell.length_c   1.000
_cell.angle_alpha   90.00
_cell.angle_beta   90.00
_cell.angle_gamma   90.00
#
_symmetry.space_group_name_H-M   'P 1'
#
loop_
_entity.id
_entity.type
_entity.pdbx_description
1 polymer ?
#
loop_
_entity_poly.entity_id
_entity_poly.type
_entity_poly.pdbx_seq_one_letter_code
_entity_poly.pdbx_strand_id
1 'polypeptide(L)'
;MHTLSRSRWSVPGIYLCLSVAFFLPAILRTQIPVSLESAYLFPDPYWEPYTPSRLSSLQNLTLVDVTHFYYPYMVAALERLKAGEIPLWNPDIFSGMPFMGAHQPAVLYPLNLVFAPLGPYWIWTATGIVRLLLMGWGLHLLMRRFGLSHIAAFWSGVTYQFASSNIAWLHYSVHNVLALLPLALYSTDRLLAAPRGRWFLLLTASLALQFLGGHPETSVLFVLLWAGFTLLRVPWRRYPRRSLTLLAGAGVAAIGIVMPQLLATAELIPQSATFFTRTASPDDAAGVVRGSWNNLRSWLLLVNPYLYGTPVGSRYLTQTSNYNELATYLGIFTVPFAVVGVLGGRPRRVTCYWGIVAVLSLAQVYALPGFARLRELPVLNLGHGIRYIFSSTLALAILAGFGAEALRREPRRWRYVAAGAASLSFLLLVWSVYDIATAADGSWILNATPQPEILRTIADFYNRGSVQLLGLLAAAGLGWMVLAALLWTRRAALAPAALLVLTTVELFVHGVPYNGFAEPRLTYPQTAITRALKAEREQFRVSAMDNVMDDSTSMTQDLHNAMGLDDLVPVRYLLFAGRMSKIGLDNGAYVVLPQAQRFFDLANVEYLLTTRRVDTGASAAPWELVMQDGPVNVYRNPAVLPRAYAVPAVRTATAEQALSAVYEETFDPRREAIVEER
;
A
#
# COMPACT_ATOMS: atom_id res chain seq x y z
N MET A 1 16.44 -40.95 20.90
CA MET A 1 15.70 -39.83 20.26
C MET A 1 16.44 -38.49 20.45
N HIS A 2 17.75 -38.44 20.14
CA HIS A 2 18.68 -37.38 20.60
C HIS A 2 19.49 -36.74 19.43
N THR A 3 18.83 -36.44 18.30
CA THR A 3 19.53 -36.02 17.05
C THR A 3 18.93 -34.79 16.34
N LEU A 4 18.06 -34.00 16.99
CA LEU A 4 17.45 -32.79 16.40
C LEU A 4 18.04 -31.45 16.92
N SER A 5 19.27 -31.43 17.42
CA SER A 5 19.90 -30.20 17.95
C SER A 5 20.64 -29.32 16.92
N ARG A 6 20.94 -29.83 15.72
CA ARG A 6 21.71 -29.10 14.68
C ARG A 6 20.87 -28.22 13.74
N SER A 7 19.54 -28.38 13.69
CA SER A 7 18.65 -27.73 12.71
C SER A 7 18.27 -26.27 13.05
N ARG A 8 19.21 -25.43 13.51
CA ARG A 8 18.94 -23.99 13.75
C ARG A 8 18.95 -23.14 12.48
N TRP A 9 19.63 -23.60 11.44
CA TRP A 9 19.75 -22.91 10.15
C TRP A 9 18.58 -23.18 9.18
N SER A 10 17.72 -24.16 9.46
CA SER A 10 16.60 -24.54 8.56
C SER A 10 15.40 -23.59 8.63
N VAL A 11 15.13 -22.98 9.79
CA VAL A 11 13.93 -22.15 10.01
C VAL A 11 13.83 -20.94 9.06
N PRO A 12 14.84 -20.06 8.94
CA PRO A 12 14.78 -18.97 7.95
C PRO A 12 14.72 -19.52 6.51
N GLY A 13 15.35 -20.66 6.23
CA GLY A 13 15.24 -21.36 4.95
C GLY A 13 13.80 -21.76 4.62
N ILE A 14 13.03 -22.30 5.58
CA ILE A 14 11.61 -22.64 5.40
C ILE A 14 10.78 -21.38 5.08
N TYR A 15 10.99 -20.29 5.82
CA TYR A 15 10.31 -19.01 5.53
C TYR A 15 10.66 -18.45 4.15
N LEU A 16 11.92 -18.56 3.73
CA LEU A 16 12.36 -18.17 2.39
C LEU A 16 11.75 -19.07 1.31
N CYS A 17 11.75 -20.39 1.49
CA CYS A 17 11.12 -21.34 0.57
C CYS A 17 9.61 -21.07 0.42
N LEU A 18 8.91 -20.73 1.51
CA LEU A 18 7.49 -20.32 1.43
C LEU A 18 7.32 -19.01 0.67
N SER A 19 8.15 -17.98 0.93
CA SER A 19 8.12 -16.73 0.14
C SER A 19 8.38 -16.98 -1.34
N VAL A 20 9.40 -17.77 -1.69
CA VAL A 20 9.73 -18.12 -3.08
C VAL A 20 8.61 -18.94 -3.72
N ALA A 21 8.00 -19.89 -3.00
CA ALA A 21 6.88 -20.69 -3.48
C ALA A 21 5.63 -19.84 -3.77
N PHE A 22 5.37 -18.80 -2.97
CA PHE A 22 4.29 -17.85 -3.20
C PHE A 22 4.47 -17.07 -4.52
N PHE A 23 5.70 -16.65 -4.82
CA PHE A 23 6.06 -15.99 -6.09
C PHE A 23 6.41 -16.95 -7.23
N LEU A 24 6.29 -18.27 -7.04
CA LEU A 24 6.71 -19.26 -8.04
C LEU A 24 6.01 -19.09 -9.42
N PRO A 25 4.72 -18.72 -9.52
CA PRO A 25 4.10 -18.45 -10.82
C PRO A 25 4.77 -17.30 -11.59
N ALA A 26 5.14 -16.20 -10.90
CA ALA A 26 5.87 -15.09 -11.49
C ALA A 26 7.26 -15.52 -11.98
N ILE A 27 7.99 -16.25 -11.12
CA ILE A 27 9.36 -16.72 -11.40
C ILE A 27 9.37 -17.68 -12.60
N LEU A 28 8.47 -18.69 -12.62
CA LEU A 28 8.42 -19.69 -13.69
C LEU A 28 7.93 -19.13 -15.03
N ARG A 29 7.10 -18.08 -15.01
CA ARG A 29 6.54 -17.46 -16.22
C ARG A 29 7.28 -16.20 -16.67
N THR A 30 8.34 -15.79 -15.96
CA THR A 30 9.06 -14.53 -16.17
C THR A 30 8.13 -13.30 -16.17
N GLN A 31 7.11 -13.32 -15.31
CA GLN A 31 6.11 -12.26 -15.16
C GLN A 31 6.41 -11.37 -13.94
N ILE A 32 5.94 -10.13 -14.00
CA ILE A 32 6.00 -9.19 -12.87
C ILE A 32 4.83 -9.51 -11.93
N PRO A 33 5.02 -9.72 -10.63
CA PRO A 33 3.94 -10.08 -9.70
C PRO A 33 3.13 -8.84 -9.25
N VAL A 34 2.75 -8.00 -10.22
CA VAL A 34 1.96 -6.78 -10.05
C VAL A 34 1.06 -6.66 -11.28
N SER A 35 -0.19 -6.23 -11.10
CA SER A 35 -1.19 -6.06 -12.16
C SER A 35 -0.95 -4.79 -12.99
N LEU A 36 0.28 -4.54 -13.47
CA LEU A 36 0.67 -3.32 -14.19
C LEU A 36 -0.09 -3.09 -15.50
N GLU A 37 -0.66 -4.14 -16.07
CA GLU A 37 -1.57 -4.07 -17.22
C GLU A 37 -2.92 -3.38 -16.88
N SER A 38 -3.15 -2.97 -15.63
CA SER A 38 -4.31 -2.14 -15.24
C SER A 38 -4.27 -0.73 -15.81
N ALA A 39 -3.12 -0.26 -16.32
CA ALA A 39 -3.03 0.97 -17.11
C ALA A 39 -3.91 0.93 -18.39
N TYR A 40 -4.20 -0.27 -18.91
CA TYR A 40 -5.10 -0.45 -20.07
C TYR A 40 -6.59 -0.55 -19.69
N LEU A 41 -6.90 -0.79 -18.39
CA LEU A 41 -8.27 -1.06 -17.93
C LEU A 41 -8.86 0.03 -17.04
N PHE A 42 -8.01 0.86 -16.41
CA PHE A 42 -8.42 2.18 -16.00
C PHE A 42 -8.51 3.06 -17.27
N PRO A 43 -9.56 3.87 -17.45
CA PRO A 43 -9.82 4.54 -18.74
C PRO A 43 -8.89 5.74 -18.95
N ASP A 44 -7.63 5.45 -19.29
CA ASP A 44 -6.66 6.37 -19.90
C ASP A 44 -6.68 6.11 -21.43
N PRO A 45 -7.24 7.04 -22.23
CA PRO A 45 -7.36 6.90 -23.69
C PRO A 45 -6.01 6.75 -24.41
N TYR A 46 -4.89 7.09 -23.76
CA TYR A 46 -3.55 6.92 -24.31
C TYR A 46 -3.19 5.45 -24.55
N TRP A 47 -3.63 4.55 -23.66
CA TRP A 47 -3.30 3.13 -23.74
C TRP A 47 -4.31 2.33 -24.56
N GLU A 48 -5.51 2.86 -24.83
CA GLU A 48 -6.59 2.19 -25.55
C GLU A 48 -6.15 1.55 -26.88
N PRO A 49 -5.41 2.23 -27.79
CA PRO A 49 -4.96 1.64 -29.06
C PRO A 49 -3.96 0.49 -28.90
N TYR A 50 -3.35 0.39 -27.72
CA TYR A 50 -2.28 -0.53 -27.38
C TYR A 50 -2.75 -1.71 -26.51
N THR A 51 -4.04 -1.77 -26.16
CA THR A 51 -4.70 -2.78 -25.31
C THR A 51 -4.81 -4.15 -26.00
N PRO A 52 -4.03 -5.19 -25.62
CA PRO A 52 -4.23 -6.53 -26.16
C PRO A 52 -5.61 -7.12 -25.89
N SER A 53 -6.19 -7.75 -26.91
CA SER A 53 -7.53 -8.37 -26.92
C SER A 53 -7.76 -9.54 -25.94
N ARG A 54 -6.78 -9.88 -25.10
CA ARG A 54 -6.82 -10.98 -24.12
C ARG A 54 -6.59 -10.57 -22.66
N LEU A 55 -6.50 -9.26 -22.34
CA LEU A 55 -6.21 -8.77 -20.97
C LEU A 55 -7.26 -9.16 -19.90
N SER A 56 -8.45 -9.59 -20.32
CA SER A 56 -9.69 -9.54 -19.55
C SER A 56 -9.99 -10.74 -18.63
N SER A 57 -9.04 -11.20 -17.79
CA SER A 57 -9.39 -12.23 -16.77
C SER A 57 -8.61 -12.29 -15.45
N LEU A 58 -7.42 -11.69 -15.33
CA LEU A 58 -6.55 -11.86 -14.14
C LEU A 58 -6.11 -10.57 -13.45
N GLN A 59 -6.58 -9.40 -13.93
CA GLN A 59 -6.16 -8.12 -13.38
C GLN A 59 -6.90 -7.73 -12.10
N ASN A 60 -6.23 -6.96 -11.24
CA ASN A 60 -6.81 -6.43 -10.02
C ASN A 60 -6.80 -4.90 -10.04
N LEU A 61 -7.97 -4.29 -10.29
CA LEU A 61 -8.12 -2.83 -10.39
C LEU A 61 -7.93 -2.11 -9.04
N THR A 62 -8.00 -2.81 -7.90
CA THR A 62 -7.66 -2.21 -6.60
C THR A 62 -6.16 -1.97 -6.40
N LEU A 63 -5.33 -2.38 -7.37
CA LEU A 63 -3.89 -2.11 -7.41
C LEU A 63 -3.51 -0.98 -8.37
N VAL A 64 -4.49 -0.18 -8.80
CA VAL A 64 -4.31 0.96 -9.74
C VAL A 64 -3.20 1.93 -9.28
N ASP A 65 -3.06 2.19 -7.97
CA ASP A 65 -1.98 3.00 -7.39
C ASP A 65 -0.58 2.39 -7.64
N VAL A 66 -0.45 1.06 -7.61
CA VAL A 66 0.85 0.41 -7.85
C VAL A 66 1.29 0.64 -9.29
N THR A 67 0.31 0.63 -10.21
CA THR A 67 0.49 0.90 -11.63
C THR A 67 0.78 2.38 -11.90
N HIS A 68 -0.11 3.30 -11.51
CA HIS A 68 -0.01 4.71 -11.88
C HIS A 68 0.94 5.53 -11.01
N PHE A 69 1.20 5.11 -9.76
CA PHE A 69 2.09 5.82 -8.84
C PHE A 69 3.36 5.03 -8.54
N TYR A 70 3.28 3.92 -7.80
CA TYR A 70 4.49 3.29 -7.25
C TYR A 70 5.46 2.76 -8.32
N TYR A 71 4.97 2.26 -9.46
CA TYR A 71 5.80 1.77 -10.54
C TYR A 71 6.57 2.88 -11.27
N PRO A 72 5.94 3.97 -11.78
CA PRO A 72 6.65 5.10 -12.35
C PRO A 72 7.71 5.70 -11.44
N TYR A 73 7.38 5.95 -10.17
CA TYR A 73 8.36 6.46 -9.19
C TYR A 73 9.52 5.50 -8.97
N MET A 74 9.27 4.19 -8.91
CA MET A 74 10.33 3.19 -8.80
C MET A 74 11.21 3.16 -10.07
N VAL A 75 10.65 3.22 -11.27
CA VAL A 75 11.43 3.26 -12.53
C VAL A 75 12.35 4.48 -12.55
N ALA A 76 11.81 5.68 -12.32
CA ALA A 76 12.57 6.93 -12.31
C ALA A 76 13.68 6.93 -11.23
N ALA A 77 13.41 6.35 -10.05
CA ALA A 77 14.43 6.17 -9.01
C ALA A 77 15.54 5.21 -9.46
N LEU A 78 15.19 4.08 -10.07
CA LEU A 78 16.14 3.05 -10.49
C LEU A 78 17.05 3.50 -11.63
N GLU A 79 16.54 4.28 -12.58
CA GLU A 79 17.34 4.78 -13.71
C GLU A 79 18.39 5.79 -13.24
N ARG A 80 18.01 6.73 -12.37
CA ARG A 80 18.94 7.67 -11.73
C ARG A 80 19.98 6.98 -10.86
N LEU A 81 19.56 6.02 -10.03
CA LEU A 81 20.48 5.22 -9.21
C LEU A 81 21.47 4.39 -10.06
N LYS A 82 21.06 3.90 -11.23
CA LYS A 82 21.95 3.22 -12.19
C LYS A 82 22.92 4.17 -12.88
N ALA A 83 22.53 5.43 -13.10
CA ALA A 83 23.42 6.48 -13.59
C ALA A 83 24.45 6.94 -12.53
N GLY A 84 24.34 6.47 -11.28
CA GLY A 84 25.18 6.90 -10.16
C GLY A 84 24.66 8.14 -9.44
N GLU A 85 23.45 8.59 -9.77
CA GLU A 85 22.82 9.77 -9.19
C GLU A 85 21.91 9.38 -8.03
N ILE A 86 22.00 10.11 -6.92
CA ILE A 86 20.97 10.06 -5.87
C ILE A 86 19.83 10.97 -6.31
N PRO A 87 18.61 10.46 -6.57
CA PRO A 87 17.53 11.27 -7.11
C PRO A 87 16.95 12.19 -6.04
N LEU A 88 17.49 13.42 -5.96
CA LEU A 88 17.01 14.48 -5.06
C LEU A 88 15.83 15.26 -5.66
N TRP A 89 15.79 15.40 -6.98
CA TRP A 89 14.81 16.19 -7.73
C TRP A 89 14.12 15.33 -8.79
N ASN A 90 12.84 15.62 -9.06
CA ASN A 90 12.04 14.99 -10.08
C ASN A 90 11.72 15.99 -11.20
N PRO A 91 12.47 16.02 -12.31
CA PRO A 91 12.17 16.88 -13.44
C PRO A 91 10.94 16.43 -14.26
N ASP A 92 10.35 15.27 -13.98
CA ASP A 92 9.43 14.59 -14.93
C ASP A 92 7.95 14.88 -14.71
N ILE A 93 7.58 15.48 -13.58
CA ILE A 93 6.21 15.86 -13.22
C ILE A 93 6.22 17.22 -12.53
N PHE A 94 5.07 17.90 -12.50
CA PHE A 94 4.88 19.20 -11.84
C PHE A 94 5.92 20.27 -12.23
N SER A 95 6.45 20.20 -13.45
CA SER A 95 7.58 21.00 -13.93
C SER A 95 8.87 20.92 -13.09
N GLY A 96 8.98 19.98 -12.16
CA GLY A 96 10.07 19.90 -11.19
C GLY A 96 9.58 19.88 -9.73
N MET A 97 9.83 18.81 -8.99
CA MET A 97 9.56 18.75 -7.54
C MET A 97 10.63 17.97 -6.74
N PRO A 98 10.73 18.14 -5.41
CA PRO A 98 11.67 17.36 -4.58
C PRO A 98 11.31 15.87 -4.53
N PHE A 99 12.17 14.99 -5.03
CA PHE A 99 11.90 13.55 -5.14
C PHE A 99 12.21 12.77 -3.86
N MET A 100 13.42 12.96 -3.31
CA MET A 100 13.77 12.35 -2.02
C MET A 100 12.95 12.97 -0.87
N GLY A 101 12.64 14.26 -0.97
CA GLY A 101 11.80 14.99 -0.01
C GLY A 101 10.35 14.47 0.05
N ALA A 102 9.77 14.11 -1.11
CA ALA A 102 8.43 13.50 -1.20
C ALA A 102 8.30 12.15 -0.46
N HIS A 103 9.43 11.54 -0.07
CA HIS A 103 9.54 10.40 0.85
C HIS A 103 9.02 9.05 0.30
N GLN A 104 7.83 9.02 -0.31
CA GLN A 104 7.19 7.82 -0.88
C GLN A 104 8.05 6.99 -1.85
N PRO A 105 8.96 7.58 -2.68
CA PRO A 105 9.82 6.80 -3.57
C PRO A 105 10.83 5.90 -2.82
N ALA A 106 11.01 6.12 -1.50
CA ALA A 106 11.86 5.31 -0.63
C ALA A 106 13.30 5.13 -1.18
N VAL A 107 13.87 6.20 -1.72
CA VAL A 107 15.16 6.22 -2.45
C VAL A 107 16.28 5.52 -1.68
N LEU A 108 16.45 5.86 -0.41
CA LEU A 108 17.51 5.33 0.46
C LEU A 108 17.13 4.01 1.16
N TYR A 109 15.98 3.41 0.82
CA TYR A 109 15.58 2.14 1.41
C TYR A 109 16.49 1.00 0.93
N PRO A 110 17.10 0.20 1.83
CA PRO A 110 18.15 -0.75 1.41
C PRO A 110 17.70 -1.82 0.42
N LEU A 111 16.42 -2.22 0.42
CA LEU A 111 15.96 -3.19 -0.56
C LEU A 111 15.89 -2.58 -1.97
N ASN A 112 15.62 -1.29 -2.10
CA ASN A 112 15.64 -0.59 -3.38
C ASN A 112 17.09 -0.50 -3.89
N LEU A 113 18.03 -0.07 -3.03
CA LEU A 113 19.45 0.04 -3.36
C LEU A 113 20.10 -1.32 -3.71
N VAL A 114 19.85 -2.36 -2.92
CA VAL A 114 20.46 -3.70 -3.11
C VAL A 114 19.90 -4.42 -4.33
N PHE A 115 18.60 -4.24 -4.64
CA PHE A 115 17.96 -4.90 -5.78
C PHE A 115 17.81 -4.03 -7.03
N ALA A 116 18.28 -2.77 -7.02
CA ALA A 116 18.31 -1.92 -8.21
C ALA A 116 18.96 -2.54 -9.46
N PRO A 117 20.06 -3.33 -9.34
CA PRO A 117 20.64 -4.03 -10.49
C PRO A 117 19.72 -5.06 -11.16
N LEU A 118 18.68 -5.55 -10.47
CA LEU A 118 17.70 -6.50 -11.04
C LEU A 118 16.74 -5.84 -12.05
N GLY A 119 16.71 -4.50 -12.11
CA GLY A 119 15.80 -3.74 -12.97
C GLY A 119 14.34 -3.76 -12.51
N PRO A 120 13.48 -2.99 -13.21
CA PRO A 120 12.11 -2.71 -12.76
C PRO A 120 11.19 -3.94 -12.76
N TYR A 121 11.57 -5.04 -13.42
CA TYR A 121 10.77 -6.26 -13.47
C TYR A 121 10.99 -7.16 -12.24
N TRP A 122 12.24 -7.51 -11.93
CA TRP A 122 12.56 -8.50 -10.90
C TRP A 122 12.66 -7.93 -9.48
N ILE A 123 12.81 -6.62 -9.35
CA ILE A 123 12.86 -5.94 -8.04
C ILE A 123 11.58 -6.15 -7.23
N TRP A 124 10.40 -6.16 -7.85
CA TRP A 124 9.12 -6.43 -7.17
C TRP A 124 9.11 -7.81 -6.50
N THR A 125 9.53 -8.83 -7.24
CA THR A 125 9.64 -10.21 -6.76
C THR A 125 10.66 -10.32 -5.63
N ALA A 126 11.87 -9.79 -5.83
CA ALA A 126 12.95 -9.89 -4.84
C ALA A 126 12.63 -9.13 -3.54
N THR A 127 12.15 -7.89 -3.65
CA THR A 127 11.76 -7.07 -2.49
C THR A 127 10.55 -7.66 -1.77
N GLY A 128 9.54 -8.17 -2.50
CA GLY A 128 8.38 -8.87 -1.95
C GLY A 128 8.77 -10.12 -1.15
N ILE A 129 9.63 -10.98 -1.71
CA ILE A 129 10.17 -12.17 -1.02
C ILE A 129 10.85 -11.79 0.30
N VAL A 130 11.65 -10.73 0.30
CA VAL A 130 12.36 -10.26 1.50
C VAL A 130 11.41 -9.66 2.52
N ARG A 131 10.43 -8.82 2.13
CA ARG A 131 9.41 -8.28 3.04
C ARG A 131 8.64 -9.41 3.74
N LEU A 132 8.14 -10.39 2.98
CA LEU A 132 7.44 -11.56 3.53
C LEU A 132 8.33 -12.39 4.47
N LEU A 133 9.59 -12.63 4.09
CA LEU A 133 10.57 -13.33 4.93
C LEU A 133 10.77 -12.61 6.27
N LEU A 134 11.00 -11.30 6.26
CA LEU A 134 11.24 -10.51 7.48
C LEU A 134 10.01 -10.50 8.40
N MET A 135 8.81 -10.40 7.83
CA MET A 135 7.53 -10.52 8.55
C MET A 135 7.39 -11.87 9.27
N GLY A 136 7.42 -12.97 8.50
CA GLY A 136 7.16 -14.30 9.04
C GLY A 136 8.25 -14.81 9.98
N TRP A 137 9.51 -14.70 9.56
CA TRP A 137 10.65 -15.15 10.37
C TRP A 137 10.88 -14.26 11.59
N GLY A 138 10.75 -12.94 11.45
CA GLY A 138 10.86 -11.99 12.56
C GLY A 138 9.82 -12.26 13.64
N LEU A 139 8.58 -12.57 13.25
CA LEU A 139 7.53 -12.92 14.19
C LEU A 139 7.77 -14.29 14.84
N HIS A 140 8.19 -15.30 14.07
CA HIS A 140 8.59 -16.59 14.63
C HIS A 140 9.68 -16.44 15.71
N LEU A 141 10.70 -15.61 15.44
CA LEU A 141 11.76 -15.29 16.41
C LEU A 141 11.19 -14.68 17.70
N LEU A 142 10.25 -13.74 17.60
CA LEU A 142 9.55 -13.14 18.75
C LEU A 142 8.72 -14.18 19.53
N MET A 143 7.93 -15.01 18.86
CA MET A 143 7.10 -16.02 19.52
C MET A 143 7.94 -17.08 20.24
N ARG A 144 9.12 -17.43 19.72
CA ARG A 144 10.09 -18.29 20.41
C ARG A 144 10.69 -17.63 21.67
N ARG A 145 10.70 -16.30 21.78
CA ARG A 145 11.09 -15.58 23.02
C ARG A 145 10.04 -15.67 24.12
N PHE A 146 8.77 -15.75 23.77
CA PHE A 146 7.68 -16.00 24.73
C PHE A 146 7.57 -17.49 25.13
N GLY A 147 8.40 -18.36 24.58
CA GLY A 147 8.49 -19.77 24.97
C GLY A 147 7.44 -20.67 24.34
N LEU A 148 6.78 -20.24 23.25
CA LEU A 148 5.90 -21.11 22.44
C LEU A 148 6.73 -22.19 21.73
N SER A 149 6.13 -23.34 21.43
CA SER A 149 6.74 -24.38 20.59
C SER A 149 7.07 -23.88 19.18
N HIS A 150 7.90 -24.62 18.43
CA HIS A 150 8.20 -24.28 17.04
C HIS A 150 6.95 -24.26 16.16
N ILE A 151 6.01 -25.22 16.33
CA ILE A 151 4.77 -25.29 15.56
C ILE A 151 3.90 -24.03 15.79
N ALA A 152 3.70 -23.65 17.06
CA ALA A 152 2.88 -22.49 17.40
C ALA A 152 3.54 -21.15 16.99
N ALA A 153 4.88 -21.07 17.02
CA ALA A 153 5.63 -19.94 16.47
C ALA A 153 5.58 -19.90 14.94
N PHE A 154 5.65 -21.06 14.26
CA PHE A 154 5.52 -21.15 12.82
C PHE A 154 4.14 -20.69 12.35
N TRP A 155 3.08 -21.14 13.01
CA TRP A 155 1.72 -20.71 12.71
C TRP A 155 1.59 -19.19 12.83
N SER A 156 2.00 -18.61 13.96
CA SER A 156 2.00 -17.15 14.12
C SER A 156 2.74 -16.41 13.00
N GLY A 157 3.95 -16.86 12.65
CA GLY A 157 4.75 -16.26 11.58
C GLY A 157 4.14 -16.42 10.18
N VAL A 158 3.64 -17.60 9.82
CA VAL A 158 3.00 -17.86 8.51
C VAL A 158 1.69 -17.08 8.37
N THR A 159 0.87 -17.06 9.42
CA THR A 159 -0.36 -16.25 9.48
C THR A 159 -0.07 -14.77 9.28
N TYR A 160 0.96 -14.22 9.93
CA TYR A 160 1.32 -12.81 9.70
C TYR A 160 1.89 -12.59 8.30
N GLN A 161 2.78 -13.48 7.84
CA GLN A 161 3.42 -13.39 6.53
C GLN A 161 2.39 -13.31 5.39
N PHE A 162 1.41 -14.21 5.35
CA PHE A 162 0.47 -14.31 4.23
C PHE A 162 -0.96 -13.81 4.54
N ALA A 163 -1.14 -13.01 5.60
CA ALA A 163 -2.42 -12.35 5.87
C ALA A 163 -2.81 -11.43 4.70
N SER A 164 -4.10 -11.32 4.41
CA SER A 164 -4.61 -10.56 3.25
C SER A 164 -4.17 -9.10 3.25
N SER A 165 -4.13 -8.46 4.43
CA SER A 165 -3.63 -7.09 4.61
C SER A 165 -2.16 -6.95 4.23
N ASN A 166 -1.35 -8.00 4.43
CA ASN A 166 0.06 -8.00 4.06
C ASN A 166 0.31 -8.38 2.61
N ILE A 167 -0.62 -9.10 1.98
CA ILE A 167 -0.57 -9.39 0.53
C ILE A 167 -1.08 -8.21 -0.30
N ALA A 168 -2.18 -7.57 0.13
CA ALA A 168 -2.81 -6.46 -0.59
C ALA A 168 -1.92 -5.20 -0.64
N TRP A 169 -1.19 -4.92 0.44
CA TRP A 169 -0.28 -3.77 0.52
C TRP A 169 1.20 -4.13 0.25
N LEU A 170 1.51 -5.36 -0.19
CA LEU A 170 2.87 -5.90 -0.28
C LEU A 170 3.85 -5.06 -1.14
N HIS A 171 3.30 -4.40 -2.15
CA HIS A 171 4.03 -3.60 -3.14
C HIS A 171 3.91 -2.09 -2.89
N TYR A 172 3.34 -1.67 -1.75
CA TYR A 172 3.24 -0.28 -1.33
C TYR A 172 4.36 0.08 -0.33
N SER A 173 4.66 1.38 -0.20
CA SER A 173 5.68 1.89 0.75
C SER A 173 5.39 1.50 2.21
N VAL A 174 4.11 1.34 2.58
CA VAL A 174 3.62 0.78 3.85
C VAL A 174 4.38 -0.48 4.28
N HIS A 175 4.70 -1.38 3.34
CA HIS A 175 5.28 -2.70 3.64
C HIS A 175 6.80 -2.71 3.70
N ASN A 176 7.47 -1.64 3.26
CA ASN A 176 8.86 -1.38 3.63
C ASN A 176 8.99 -1.13 5.14
N VAL A 177 8.01 -0.44 5.72
CA VAL A 177 7.96 -0.05 7.14
C VAL A 177 7.62 -1.27 8.01
N LEU A 178 6.48 -1.91 7.77
CA LEU A 178 5.94 -2.95 8.66
C LEU A 178 6.74 -4.26 8.64
N ALA A 179 7.44 -4.58 7.56
CA ALA A 179 8.25 -5.79 7.48
C ALA A 179 9.33 -5.87 8.57
N LEU A 180 9.78 -4.73 9.09
CA LEU A 180 10.79 -4.62 10.14
C LEU A 180 10.21 -4.69 11.56
N LEU A 181 8.89 -4.55 11.73
CA LEU A 181 8.27 -4.42 13.06
C LEU A 181 8.49 -5.65 13.95
N PRO A 182 8.30 -6.91 13.48
CA PRO A 182 8.59 -8.07 14.31
C PRO A 182 10.07 -8.16 14.74
N LEU A 183 11.00 -7.66 13.92
CA LEU A 183 12.43 -7.61 14.25
C LEU A 183 12.77 -6.50 15.24
N ALA A 184 12.11 -5.35 15.20
CA ALA A 184 12.21 -4.32 16.25
C ALA A 184 11.70 -4.84 17.61
N LEU A 185 10.53 -5.50 17.63
CA LEU A 185 9.96 -6.12 18.83
C LEU A 185 10.88 -7.23 19.38
N TYR A 186 11.40 -8.10 18.50
CA TYR A 186 12.34 -9.15 18.87
C TYR A 186 13.66 -8.60 19.43
N SER A 187 14.31 -7.68 18.70
CA SER A 187 15.60 -7.10 19.10
C SER A 187 15.49 -6.32 20.41
N THR A 188 14.38 -5.62 20.65
CA THR A 188 14.05 -4.99 21.94
C THR A 188 14.05 -6.01 23.08
N ASP A 189 13.32 -7.12 22.93
CA ASP A 189 13.31 -8.18 23.94
C ASP A 189 14.70 -8.81 24.17
N ARG A 190 15.48 -8.99 23.10
CA ARG A 190 16.87 -9.48 23.18
C ARG A 190 17.80 -8.50 23.90
N LEU A 191 17.66 -7.19 23.62
CA LEU A 191 18.51 -6.13 24.16
C LEU A 191 18.22 -5.90 25.65
N LEU A 192 16.93 -5.84 26.03
CA LEU A 192 16.49 -5.75 27.42
C LEU A 192 17.02 -6.91 28.27
N ALA A 193 16.85 -8.15 27.78
CA ALA A 193 17.30 -9.34 28.48
C ALA A 193 18.82 -9.53 28.47
N ALA A 194 19.54 -9.02 27.47
CA ALA A 194 20.99 -9.12 27.39
C ALA A 194 21.61 -7.98 26.53
N PRO A 195 22.18 -6.93 27.16
CA PRO A 195 22.66 -5.73 26.48
C PRO A 195 23.93 -6.02 25.64
N ARG A 196 23.75 -6.46 24.39
CA ARG A 196 24.82 -6.82 23.45
C ARG A 196 24.72 -5.99 22.17
N GLY A 197 25.87 -5.57 21.63
CA GLY A 197 25.98 -4.70 20.45
C GLY A 197 25.15 -5.18 19.25
N ARG A 198 25.14 -6.48 18.92
CA ARG A 198 24.32 -7.00 17.80
C ARG A 198 22.80 -6.77 17.94
N TRP A 199 22.26 -6.69 19.16
CA TRP A 199 20.84 -6.41 19.38
C TRP A 199 20.55 -4.91 19.35
N PHE A 200 21.52 -4.09 19.78
CA PHE A 200 21.51 -2.65 19.59
C PHE A 200 21.52 -2.30 18.09
N LEU A 201 22.43 -2.89 17.32
CA LEU A 201 22.53 -2.69 15.87
C LEU A 201 21.26 -3.16 15.14
N LEU A 202 20.73 -4.34 15.46
CA LEU A 202 19.50 -4.83 14.84
C LEU A 202 18.28 -3.94 15.17
N LEU A 203 18.20 -3.43 16.41
CA LEU A 203 17.12 -2.51 16.80
C LEU A 203 17.29 -1.15 16.11
N THR A 204 18.48 -0.57 16.14
CA THR A 204 18.81 0.69 15.46
C THR A 204 18.49 0.60 13.96
N ALA A 205 18.90 -0.48 13.30
CA ALA A 205 18.56 -0.73 11.90
C ALA A 205 17.04 -0.86 11.69
N SER A 206 16.33 -1.62 12.53
CA SER A 206 14.86 -1.76 12.39
C SER A 206 14.12 -0.42 12.60
N LEU A 207 14.61 0.45 13.49
CA LEU A 207 14.03 1.77 13.77
C LEU A 207 14.42 2.84 12.73
N ALA A 208 15.62 2.76 12.16
CA ALA A 208 16.08 3.66 11.11
C ALA A 208 15.44 3.29 9.76
N LEU A 209 15.62 2.05 9.31
CA LEU A 209 15.22 1.63 7.96
C LEU A 209 13.70 1.69 7.72
N GLN A 210 12.89 1.64 8.78
CA GLN A 210 11.44 1.83 8.67
C GLN A 210 11.07 3.29 8.33
N PHE A 211 11.83 4.30 8.77
CA PHE A 211 11.65 5.68 8.30
C PHE A 211 12.07 5.82 6.83
N LEU A 212 13.16 5.17 6.40
CA LEU A 212 13.56 5.17 4.99
C LEU A 212 12.56 4.43 4.07
N GLY A 213 11.60 3.70 4.63
CA GLY A 213 10.63 2.88 3.89
C GLY A 213 9.57 3.66 3.10
N GLY A 214 9.51 4.98 3.26
CA GLY A 214 8.71 5.85 2.39
C GLY A 214 7.30 6.19 2.88
N HIS A 215 6.83 5.65 4.01
CA HIS A 215 5.44 5.87 4.46
C HIS A 215 5.34 6.41 5.92
N PRO A 216 5.40 7.75 6.13
CA PRO A 216 5.51 8.35 7.47
C PRO A 216 4.36 7.98 8.41
N GLU A 217 3.12 7.93 7.91
CA GLU A 217 1.91 7.59 8.68
C GLU A 217 2.02 6.20 9.34
N THR A 218 2.56 5.23 8.60
CA THR A 218 2.78 3.87 9.07
C THR A 218 4.03 3.79 9.95
N SER A 219 5.03 4.66 9.75
CA SER A 219 6.16 4.79 10.67
C SER A 219 5.72 5.26 12.07
N VAL A 220 4.73 6.16 12.16
CA VAL A 220 4.14 6.53 13.46
C VAL A 220 3.43 5.34 14.10
N LEU A 221 2.65 4.56 13.33
CA LEU A 221 2.00 3.33 13.83
C LEU A 221 3.00 2.28 14.31
N PHE A 222 4.11 2.10 13.56
CA PHE A 222 5.23 1.23 13.94
C PHE A 222 5.79 1.65 15.31
N VAL A 223 6.11 2.94 15.48
CA VAL A 223 6.66 3.48 16.72
C VAL A 223 5.67 3.35 17.87
N LEU A 224 4.37 3.54 17.64
CA LEU A 224 3.32 3.36 18.65
C LEU A 224 3.26 1.91 19.17
N LEU A 225 3.23 0.93 18.26
CA LEU A 225 3.24 -0.50 18.63
C LEU A 225 4.55 -0.90 19.32
N TRP A 226 5.69 -0.44 18.78
CA TRP A 226 7.00 -0.71 19.37
C TRP A 226 7.16 -0.09 20.76
N ALA A 227 6.74 1.16 20.96
CA ALA A 227 6.80 1.85 22.24
C ALA A 227 5.86 1.21 23.27
N GLY A 228 4.61 0.90 22.90
CA GLY A 228 3.66 0.20 23.77
C GLY A 228 4.18 -1.17 24.22
N PHE A 229 4.76 -1.95 23.29
CA PHE A 229 5.43 -3.21 23.64
C PHE A 229 6.66 -2.99 24.52
N THR A 230 7.46 -1.97 24.25
CA THR A 230 8.66 -1.64 25.03
C THR A 230 8.29 -1.30 26.48
N LEU A 231 7.30 -0.44 26.70
CA LEU A 231 6.75 -0.10 28.01
C LEU A 231 6.23 -1.35 28.76
N LEU A 232 5.53 -2.24 28.05
CA LEU A 232 5.09 -3.54 28.61
C LEU A 232 6.27 -4.43 29.02
N ARG A 233 7.36 -4.44 28.23
CA ARG A 233 8.53 -5.28 28.48
C ARG A 233 9.46 -4.72 29.56
N VAL A 234 9.42 -3.43 29.89
CA VAL A 234 10.28 -2.78 30.90
C VAL A 234 9.64 -2.76 32.29
N PRO A 235 9.90 -3.74 33.17
CA PRO A 235 9.84 -3.54 34.61
C PRO A 235 11.01 -2.63 35.01
N TRP A 236 10.73 -1.34 35.19
CA TRP A 236 11.69 -0.27 35.54
C TRP A 236 12.63 -0.56 36.73
N ARG A 237 12.34 -1.59 37.54
CA ARG A 237 13.13 -2.02 38.70
C ARG A 237 13.94 -3.32 38.51
N ARG A 238 13.92 -3.97 37.33
CA ARG A 238 14.46 -5.35 37.15
C ARG A 238 15.48 -5.56 36.03
N TYR A 239 15.84 -4.53 35.26
CA TYR A 239 16.87 -4.65 34.20
C TYR A 239 18.12 -3.82 34.50
N PRO A 240 19.29 -4.21 33.95
CA PRO A 240 20.49 -3.39 34.03
C PRO A 240 20.26 -2.01 33.42
N ARG A 241 20.75 -0.94 34.07
CA ARG A 241 20.72 0.43 33.51
C ARG A 241 21.24 0.47 32.06
N ARG A 242 22.32 -0.28 31.78
CA ARG A 242 22.90 -0.46 30.44
C ARG A 242 21.89 -0.91 29.37
N SER A 243 20.92 -1.76 29.71
CA SER A 243 19.88 -2.18 28.75
C SER A 243 18.97 -1.01 28.35
N LEU A 244 18.63 -0.14 29.30
CA LEU A 244 17.82 1.06 29.06
C LEU A 244 18.64 2.13 28.30
N THR A 245 19.91 2.32 28.66
CA THR A 245 20.82 3.23 27.94
C THR A 245 21.01 2.81 26.48
N LEU A 246 21.20 1.51 26.20
CA LEU A 246 21.31 1.01 24.83
C LEU A 246 19.97 1.09 24.08
N LEU A 247 18.83 0.89 24.75
CA LEU A 247 17.51 1.05 24.15
C LEU A 247 17.26 2.51 23.71
N ALA A 248 17.52 3.47 24.60
CA ALA A 248 17.42 4.90 24.27
C ALA A 248 18.43 5.30 23.19
N GLY A 249 19.68 4.86 23.32
CA GLY A 249 20.73 5.09 22.34
C GLY A 249 20.42 4.51 20.96
N ALA A 250 19.67 3.40 20.87
CA ALA A 250 19.25 2.83 19.59
C ALA A 250 18.21 3.71 18.89
N GLY A 251 17.30 4.34 19.65
CA GLY A 251 16.37 5.34 19.11
C GLY A 251 17.07 6.62 18.65
N VAL A 252 17.98 7.15 19.47
CA VAL A 252 18.78 8.35 19.11
C VAL A 252 19.65 8.09 17.89
N ALA A 253 20.35 6.94 17.84
CA ALA A 253 21.15 6.56 16.69
C ALA A 253 20.29 6.34 15.43
N ALA A 254 19.10 5.77 15.57
CA ALA A 254 18.18 5.60 14.45
C ALA A 254 17.75 6.94 13.86
N ILE A 255 17.33 7.90 14.70
CA ILE A 255 16.98 9.26 14.27
C ILE A 255 18.19 9.93 13.60
N GLY A 256 19.38 9.88 14.22
CA GLY A 256 20.60 10.48 13.66
C GLY A 256 21.00 9.92 12.28
N ILE A 257 20.77 8.63 12.03
CA ILE A 257 21.04 7.99 10.73
C ILE A 257 20.08 8.50 9.63
N VAL A 258 18.81 8.73 9.96
CA VAL A 258 17.78 9.08 8.96
C VAL A 258 17.47 10.58 8.88
N MET A 259 18.03 11.38 9.79
CA MET A 259 17.78 12.83 9.88
C MET A 259 17.95 13.58 8.54
N PRO A 260 18.94 13.29 7.67
CA PRO A 260 19.06 13.97 6.38
C PRO A 260 17.84 13.78 5.46
N GLN A 261 17.21 12.61 5.45
CA GLN A 261 15.97 12.37 4.69
C GLN A 261 14.76 12.95 5.43
N LEU A 262 14.65 12.74 6.75
CA LEU A 262 13.52 13.24 7.53
C LEU A 262 13.44 14.78 7.51
N LEU A 263 14.57 15.48 7.48
CA LEU A 263 14.60 16.95 7.42
C LEU A 263 14.02 17.46 6.10
N ALA A 264 14.44 16.89 4.96
CA ALA A 264 13.91 17.26 3.65
C ALA A 264 12.39 17.04 3.53
N THR A 265 11.88 15.93 4.09
CA THR A 265 10.43 15.66 4.15
C THR A 265 9.71 16.60 5.12
N ALA A 266 10.30 16.90 6.29
CA ALA A 266 9.71 17.80 7.28
C ALA A 266 9.64 19.26 6.81
N GLU A 267 10.60 19.70 5.98
CA GLU A 267 10.61 21.01 5.32
C GLU A 267 9.54 21.10 4.22
N LEU A 268 9.31 20.01 3.48
CA LEU A 268 8.33 19.95 2.38
C LEU A 268 6.88 19.85 2.87
N ILE A 269 6.60 19.13 3.96
CA ILE A 269 5.23 18.89 4.45
C ILE A 269 4.41 20.20 4.61
N PRO A 270 4.88 21.24 5.34
CA PRO A 270 4.13 22.50 5.50
C PRO A 270 3.88 23.25 4.19
N GLN A 271 4.72 23.01 3.18
CA GLN A 271 4.63 23.64 1.87
C GLN A 271 3.73 22.85 0.90
N SER A 272 3.28 21.64 1.28
CA SER A 272 2.49 20.77 0.40
C SER A 272 1.03 21.18 0.30
N ALA A 273 0.44 20.93 -0.88
CA ALA A 273 -1.00 21.12 -1.09
C ALA A 273 -1.86 20.25 -0.17
N THR A 274 -1.46 19.00 0.07
CA THR A 274 -2.18 18.08 0.98
C THR A 274 -2.21 18.58 2.42
N PHE A 275 -1.11 19.17 2.91
CA PHE A 275 -1.11 19.80 4.23
C PHE A 275 -2.07 20.99 4.27
N PHE A 276 -1.97 21.91 3.30
CA PHE A 276 -2.85 23.08 3.19
C PHE A 276 -4.33 22.67 3.20
N THR A 277 -4.75 21.77 2.30
CA THR A 277 -6.14 21.28 2.21
C THR A 277 -6.62 20.63 3.50
N ARG A 278 -5.80 19.77 4.14
CA ARG A 278 -6.17 19.11 5.41
C ARG A 278 -6.24 20.07 6.59
N THR A 279 -5.50 21.18 6.56
CA THR A 279 -5.62 22.24 7.59
C THR A 279 -6.80 23.17 7.36
N ALA A 280 -7.17 23.42 6.10
CA ALA A 280 -8.28 24.30 5.72
C ALA A 280 -9.65 23.62 5.88
N SER A 281 -9.77 22.36 5.45
CA SER A 281 -11.00 21.55 5.56
C SER A 281 -10.71 20.21 6.27
N PRO A 282 -10.70 20.17 7.61
CA PRO A 282 -10.47 18.93 8.37
C PRO A 282 -11.49 17.82 8.09
N ASP A 283 -12.73 18.19 7.72
CA ASP A 283 -13.85 17.27 7.53
C ASP A 283 -13.99 16.72 6.08
N ASP A 284 -13.44 17.41 5.07
CA ASP A 284 -13.62 17.06 3.64
C ASP A 284 -12.76 15.88 3.16
N ALA A 285 -11.92 15.28 4.01
CA ALA A 285 -11.20 14.03 3.72
C ALA A 285 -12.14 12.78 3.70
N ALA A 286 -13.41 12.97 3.32
CA ALA A 286 -14.52 12.04 3.51
C ALA A 286 -14.80 11.12 2.30
N GLY A 287 -13.85 10.96 1.36
CA GLY A 287 -13.98 10.01 0.24
C GLY A 287 -13.83 8.53 0.64
N VAL A 288 -13.21 8.25 1.79
CA VAL A 288 -13.02 6.88 2.30
C VAL A 288 -14.34 6.31 2.83
N VAL A 289 -14.86 5.27 2.17
CA VAL A 289 -16.02 4.52 2.68
C VAL A 289 -15.61 3.64 3.85
N ARG A 290 -16.19 3.99 4.99
CA ARG A 290 -15.79 3.47 6.30
C ARG A 290 -16.51 2.16 6.59
N GLY A 291 -15.84 1.26 7.32
CA GLY A 291 -16.57 0.36 8.21
C GLY A 291 -17.45 1.21 9.12
N SER A 292 -18.75 0.95 9.12
CA SER A 292 -19.77 1.72 9.86
C SER A 292 -20.56 0.77 10.76
N TRP A 293 -21.27 1.30 11.75
CA TRP A 293 -22.24 0.56 12.56
C TRP A 293 -23.31 -0.11 11.73
N ASN A 294 -23.69 0.52 10.63
CA ASN A 294 -24.64 -0.01 9.66
C ASN A 294 -24.04 -1.15 8.83
N ASN A 295 -22.73 -1.40 8.94
CA ASN A 295 -21.97 -2.41 8.20
C ASN A 295 -21.21 -3.38 9.14
N LEU A 296 -21.89 -3.89 10.17
CA LEU A 296 -21.40 -5.03 10.97
C LEU A 296 -21.03 -6.26 10.12
N ARG A 297 -21.51 -6.34 8.86
CA ARG A 297 -21.19 -7.43 7.93
C ARG A 297 -19.71 -7.47 7.57
N SER A 298 -19.04 -6.33 7.47
CA SER A 298 -17.61 -6.29 7.13
C SER A 298 -16.72 -7.05 8.14
N TRP A 299 -17.19 -7.29 9.37
CA TRP A 299 -16.50 -8.18 10.34
C TRP A 299 -16.37 -9.62 9.84
N LEU A 300 -17.26 -10.07 8.94
CA LEU A 300 -17.15 -11.37 8.29
C LEU A 300 -15.93 -11.45 7.36
N LEU A 301 -15.29 -10.34 6.98
CA LEU A 301 -13.99 -10.36 6.29
C LEU A 301 -12.85 -10.94 7.16
N LEU A 302 -13.08 -11.20 8.45
CA LEU A 302 -12.18 -12.00 9.29
C LEU A 302 -12.26 -13.51 9.01
N VAL A 303 -13.35 -14.00 8.41
CA VAL A 303 -13.62 -15.42 8.15
C VAL A 303 -13.88 -15.74 6.66
N ASN A 304 -14.38 -14.77 5.88
CA ASN A 304 -14.65 -14.88 4.45
C ASN A 304 -14.00 -13.70 3.72
N PRO A 305 -12.81 -13.86 3.10
CA PRO A 305 -12.15 -12.82 2.33
C PRO A 305 -12.89 -12.48 1.02
N TYR A 306 -13.94 -13.22 0.67
CA TYR A 306 -14.74 -13.04 -0.54
C TYR A 306 -16.17 -12.55 -0.25
N LEU A 307 -16.40 -11.95 0.93
CA LEU A 307 -17.71 -11.41 1.34
C LEU A 307 -18.30 -10.42 0.32
N TYR A 308 -17.44 -9.68 -0.37
CA TYR A 308 -17.83 -8.74 -1.43
C TYR A 308 -17.30 -9.20 -2.79
N GLY A 309 -17.18 -10.52 -3.01
CA GLY A 309 -16.58 -11.09 -4.22
C GLY A 309 -15.05 -11.01 -4.22
N THR A 310 -14.44 -10.87 -5.40
CA THR A 310 -12.97 -10.81 -5.56
C THR A 310 -12.57 -9.65 -6.46
N PRO A 311 -11.57 -8.83 -6.09
CA PRO A 311 -11.13 -7.72 -6.93
C PRO A 311 -10.34 -8.20 -8.16
N VAL A 312 -9.96 -9.48 -8.22
CA VAL A 312 -9.32 -10.12 -9.37
C VAL A 312 -10.36 -10.41 -10.47
N GLY A 313 -10.17 -9.83 -11.65
CA GLY A 313 -11.04 -10.01 -12.81
C GLY A 313 -12.37 -9.28 -12.70
N SER A 314 -12.40 -8.11 -12.04
CA SER A 314 -13.57 -7.22 -11.95
C SER A 314 -14.84 -7.86 -11.37
N ARG A 315 -14.70 -8.81 -10.42
CA ARG A 315 -15.80 -9.53 -9.76
C ARG A 315 -16.04 -9.05 -8.34
N TYR A 316 -15.89 -7.75 -8.12
CA TYR A 316 -16.05 -7.13 -6.81
C TYR A 316 -17.45 -6.49 -6.71
N LEU A 317 -18.17 -6.82 -5.64
CA LEU A 317 -19.61 -6.58 -5.51
C LEU A 317 -19.98 -5.18 -5.01
N THR A 318 -19.00 -4.34 -4.68
CA THR A 318 -19.23 -2.99 -4.18
C THR A 318 -18.25 -2.01 -4.80
N GLN A 319 -18.76 -0.86 -5.25
CA GLN A 319 -17.93 0.28 -5.65
C GLN A 319 -17.61 1.21 -4.47
N THR A 320 -18.23 0.98 -3.30
CA THR A 320 -18.12 1.92 -2.18
C THR A 320 -16.82 1.73 -1.40
N SER A 321 -16.49 0.52 -0.94
CA SER A 321 -15.29 0.28 -0.11
C SER A 321 -14.13 -0.37 -0.87
N ASN A 322 -12.92 0.20 -0.78
CA ASN A 322 -11.71 -0.40 -1.37
C ASN A 322 -11.33 -1.70 -0.64
N TYR A 323 -11.11 -2.79 -1.38
CA TYR A 323 -10.72 -4.08 -0.80
C TYR A 323 -9.46 -3.99 0.05
N ASN A 324 -8.43 -3.25 -0.40
CA ASN A 324 -7.16 -3.11 0.30
C ASN A 324 -7.35 -2.63 1.75
N GLU A 325 -8.30 -1.73 1.96
CA GLU A 325 -8.57 -1.08 3.25
C GLU A 325 -9.29 -2.01 4.24
N LEU A 326 -9.94 -3.05 3.74
CA LEU A 326 -10.74 -4.01 4.52
C LEU A 326 -10.23 -5.47 4.41
N ALA A 327 -9.03 -5.69 3.87
CA ALA A 327 -8.40 -7.00 3.68
C ALA A 327 -7.98 -7.69 5.00
N THR A 328 -8.91 -7.88 5.93
CA THR A 328 -8.65 -8.28 7.33
C THR A 328 -8.42 -9.78 7.54
N TYR A 329 -8.49 -10.59 6.50
CA TYR A 329 -8.49 -12.04 6.60
C TYR A 329 -7.09 -12.62 6.91
N LEU A 330 -7.06 -13.67 7.75
CA LEU A 330 -5.84 -14.31 8.26
C LEU A 330 -5.89 -15.85 8.19
N GLY A 331 -6.81 -16.43 7.43
CA GLY A 331 -7.14 -17.86 7.46
C GLY A 331 -8.17 -18.19 8.55
N ILE A 332 -9.11 -19.09 8.23
CA ILE A 332 -10.34 -19.34 9.00
C ILE A 332 -10.09 -19.72 10.48
N PHE A 333 -8.97 -20.40 10.76
CA PHE A 333 -8.63 -20.87 12.11
C PHE A 333 -7.88 -19.82 12.97
N THR A 334 -7.43 -18.70 12.38
CA THR A 334 -6.65 -17.71 13.13
C THR A 334 -7.47 -17.04 14.23
N VAL A 335 -8.69 -16.57 13.93
CA VAL A 335 -9.55 -15.92 14.95
C VAL A 335 -9.97 -16.88 16.07
N PRO A 336 -10.45 -18.11 15.81
CA PRO A 336 -10.70 -19.11 16.85
C PRO A 336 -9.51 -19.34 17.78
N PHE A 337 -8.31 -19.47 17.22
CA PHE A 337 -7.10 -19.66 18.02
C PHE A 337 -6.65 -18.38 18.74
N ALA A 338 -6.92 -17.19 18.18
CA ALA A 338 -6.69 -15.93 18.88
C ALA A 338 -7.55 -15.80 20.14
N VAL A 339 -8.83 -16.23 20.09
CA VAL A 339 -9.71 -16.30 21.28
C VAL A 339 -9.12 -17.23 22.34
N VAL A 340 -8.68 -18.43 21.97
CA VAL A 340 -7.98 -19.36 22.88
C VAL A 340 -6.68 -18.74 23.43
N GLY A 341 -5.98 -17.93 22.63
CA GLY A 341 -4.77 -17.21 23.02
C GLY A 341 -4.99 -16.13 24.07
N VAL A 342 -6.05 -15.32 23.93
CA VAL A 342 -6.48 -14.35 24.95
C VAL A 342 -6.88 -15.08 26.24
N LEU A 343 -7.71 -16.12 26.13
CA LEU A 343 -8.28 -16.83 27.28
C LEU A 343 -7.29 -17.75 28.01
N GLY A 344 -6.33 -18.36 27.31
CA GLY A 344 -5.44 -19.40 27.84
C GLY A 344 -3.93 -19.16 27.70
N GLY A 345 -3.52 -18.20 26.87
CA GLY A 345 -2.11 -17.93 26.60
C GLY A 345 -1.36 -17.36 27.82
N ARG A 346 -0.06 -17.66 27.88
CA ARG A 346 0.87 -17.19 28.92
C ARG A 346 2.19 -16.75 28.25
N PRO A 347 2.82 -15.64 28.69
CA PRO A 347 2.50 -14.85 29.88
C PRO A 347 1.34 -13.87 29.68
N ARG A 348 0.44 -13.78 30.67
CA ARG A 348 -0.80 -12.99 30.60
C ARG A 348 -0.59 -11.52 30.22
N ARG A 349 0.46 -10.87 30.74
CA ARG A 349 0.75 -9.46 30.38
C ARG A 349 0.92 -9.25 28.87
N VAL A 350 1.53 -10.21 28.17
CA VAL A 350 1.73 -10.15 26.72
C VAL A 350 0.42 -10.42 25.98
N THR A 351 -0.36 -11.43 26.40
CA THR A 351 -1.64 -11.74 25.74
C THR A 351 -2.72 -10.70 26.01
N CYS A 352 -2.74 -10.06 27.19
CA CYS A 352 -3.62 -8.93 27.48
C CYS A 352 -3.24 -7.70 26.65
N TYR A 353 -1.95 -7.35 26.52
CA TYR A 353 -1.52 -6.24 25.67
C TYR A 353 -1.93 -6.45 24.21
N TRP A 354 -1.61 -7.60 23.61
CA TRP A 354 -2.02 -7.88 22.24
C TRP A 354 -3.54 -8.06 22.08
N GLY A 355 -4.25 -8.51 23.11
CA GLY A 355 -5.72 -8.50 23.15
C GLY A 355 -6.29 -7.08 23.08
N ILE A 356 -5.75 -6.14 23.86
CA ILE A 356 -6.12 -4.72 23.82
C ILE A 356 -5.79 -4.12 22.45
N VAL A 357 -4.59 -4.37 21.90
CA VAL A 357 -4.23 -3.91 20.55
C VAL A 357 -5.18 -4.48 19.50
N ALA A 358 -5.52 -5.77 19.55
CA ALA A 358 -6.48 -6.37 18.61
C ALA A 358 -7.86 -5.71 18.71
N VAL A 359 -8.41 -5.56 19.91
CA VAL A 359 -9.73 -4.94 20.13
C VAL A 359 -9.74 -3.48 19.67
N LEU A 360 -8.78 -2.66 20.09
CA LEU A 360 -8.70 -1.25 19.69
C LEU A 360 -8.47 -1.10 18.18
N SER A 361 -7.67 -1.97 17.57
CA SER A 361 -7.38 -1.90 16.13
C SER A 361 -8.59 -2.31 15.28
N LEU A 362 -9.27 -3.39 15.64
CA LEU A 362 -10.52 -3.79 14.99
C LEU A 362 -11.64 -2.76 15.25
N ALA A 363 -11.64 -2.12 16.42
CA ALA A 363 -12.50 -0.99 16.72
C ALA A 363 -12.27 0.21 15.79
N GLN A 364 -11.02 0.45 15.37
CA GLN A 364 -10.72 1.50 14.40
C GLN A 364 -11.03 1.09 12.96
N VAL A 365 -10.71 -0.12 12.53
CA VAL A 365 -10.98 -0.59 11.16
C VAL A 365 -12.49 -0.62 10.85
N TYR A 366 -13.30 -1.14 11.77
CA TYR A 366 -14.76 -1.28 11.59
C TYR A 366 -15.60 -0.27 12.41
N ALA A 367 -14.95 0.72 13.03
CA ALA A 367 -15.56 1.84 13.72
C ALA A 367 -16.46 1.59 14.97
N LEU A 368 -16.29 0.52 15.79
CA LEU A 368 -16.37 0.60 17.29
C LEU A 368 -17.30 1.67 17.96
N PRO A 369 -18.49 1.42 18.58
CA PRO A 369 -19.37 2.52 18.97
C PRO A 369 -18.81 3.19 20.24
N GLY A 370 -18.68 4.51 20.23
CA GLY A 370 -17.92 5.20 21.29
C GLY A 370 -16.40 5.01 21.21
N PHE A 371 -15.87 4.21 20.27
CA PHE A 371 -14.44 4.22 19.91
C PHE A 371 -14.14 5.22 18.78
N ALA A 372 -15.16 5.79 18.14
CA ALA A 372 -15.01 6.84 17.13
C ALA A 372 -14.19 8.04 17.65
N ARG A 373 -14.43 8.48 18.89
CA ARG A 373 -13.69 9.59 19.53
C ARG A 373 -12.21 9.33 19.74
N LEU A 374 -11.74 8.08 19.69
CA LEU A 374 -10.29 7.82 19.72
C LEU A 374 -9.57 8.43 18.51
N ARG A 375 -10.28 8.70 17.41
CA ARG A 375 -9.75 9.39 16.22
C ARG A 375 -9.62 10.90 16.39
N GLU A 376 -10.16 11.48 17.47
CA GLU A 376 -9.93 12.89 17.83
C GLU A 376 -8.57 13.06 18.53
N LEU A 377 -7.97 11.97 19.03
CA LEU A 377 -6.68 12.00 19.71
C LEU A 377 -5.54 12.09 18.68
N PRO A 378 -4.57 13.02 18.87
CA PRO A 378 -3.35 13.06 18.06
C PRO A 378 -2.65 11.71 18.03
N VAL A 379 -1.99 11.37 16.91
CA VAL A 379 -1.39 10.05 16.64
C VAL A 379 -2.41 8.92 16.45
N LEU A 380 -3.63 9.02 16.98
CA LEU A 380 -4.66 8.01 16.74
C LEU A 380 -5.54 8.30 15.51
N ASN A 381 -5.53 9.55 15.05
CA ASN A 381 -6.19 10.05 13.84
C ASN A 381 -5.56 9.60 12.49
N LEU A 382 -4.48 8.81 12.51
CA LEU A 382 -3.77 8.34 11.31
C LEU A 382 -4.68 7.58 10.34
N GLY A 383 -4.62 7.94 9.05
CA GLY A 383 -5.29 7.23 7.94
C GLY A 383 -6.79 6.98 8.17
N HIS A 384 -7.47 7.89 8.87
CA HIS A 384 -8.89 7.80 9.29
C HIS A 384 -9.31 6.47 9.95
N GLY A 385 -8.35 5.72 10.51
CA GLY A 385 -8.59 4.43 11.18
C GLY A 385 -8.29 3.18 10.33
N ILE A 386 -7.98 3.29 9.04
CA ILE A 386 -7.72 2.13 8.17
C ILE A 386 -6.43 1.40 8.56
N ARG A 387 -5.32 2.13 8.76
CA ARG A 387 -3.98 1.55 8.98
C ARG A 387 -3.89 0.63 10.20
N TYR A 388 -4.86 0.71 11.12
CA TYR A 388 -4.99 -0.24 12.22
C TYR A 388 -5.22 -1.68 11.77
N ILE A 389 -5.59 -1.92 10.51
CA ILE A 389 -5.63 -3.25 9.91
C ILE A 389 -4.31 -4.02 10.09
N PHE A 390 -3.16 -3.35 10.02
CA PHE A 390 -1.86 -3.98 10.24
C PHE A 390 -1.60 -4.31 11.71
N SER A 391 -2.13 -3.48 12.62
CA SER A 391 -2.05 -3.66 14.07
C SER A 391 -2.92 -4.84 14.53
N SER A 392 -4.16 -4.94 14.03
CA SER A 392 -5.02 -6.10 14.28
C SER A 392 -4.42 -7.37 13.67
N THR A 393 -3.85 -7.28 12.45
CA THR A 393 -3.20 -8.42 11.77
C THR A 393 -2.07 -9.01 12.61
N LEU A 394 -1.13 -8.16 13.08
CA LEU A 394 -0.02 -8.61 13.94
C LEU A 394 -0.53 -9.16 15.29
N ALA A 395 -1.49 -8.48 15.92
CA ALA A 395 -2.03 -8.87 17.21
C ALA A 395 -2.75 -10.23 17.16
N LEU A 396 -3.61 -10.44 16.15
CA LEU A 396 -4.33 -11.71 15.94
C LEU A 396 -3.36 -12.85 15.61
N ALA A 397 -2.35 -12.62 14.78
CA ALA A 397 -1.32 -13.62 14.50
C ALA A 397 -0.52 -14.03 15.74
N ILE A 398 -0.18 -13.08 16.63
CA ILE A 398 0.47 -13.35 17.92
C ILE A 398 -0.44 -14.17 18.83
N LEU A 399 -1.69 -13.75 18.98
CA LEU A 399 -2.68 -14.42 19.83
C LEU A 399 -3.00 -15.83 19.34
N ALA A 400 -3.13 -16.05 18.02
CA ALA A 400 -3.34 -17.38 17.44
C ALA A 400 -2.20 -18.34 17.79
N GLY A 401 -0.94 -17.88 17.72
CA GLY A 401 0.21 -18.63 18.22
C GLY A 401 0.08 -18.98 19.71
N PHE A 402 -0.31 -18.03 20.57
CA PHE A 402 -0.54 -18.32 21.99
C PHE A 402 -1.66 -19.34 22.22
N GLY A 403 -2.74 -19.29 21.43
CA GLY A 403 -3.84 -20.26 21.50
C GLY A 403 -3.43 -21.66 21.03
N ALA A 404 -2.63 -21.74 19.97
CA ALA A 404 -2.06 -22.99 19.47
C ALA A 404 -1.18 -23.65 20.53
N GLU A 405 -0.35 -22.86 21.22
CA GLU A 405 0.47 -23.35 22.33
C GLU A 405 -0.37 -23.73 23.56
N ALA A 406 -1.44 -22.98 23.88
CA ALA A 406 -2.34 -23.29 24.99
C ALA A 406 -3.09 -24.61 24.76
N LEU A 407 -3.64 -24.83 23.57
CA LEU A 407 -4.28 -26.09 23.18
C LEU A 407 -3.28 -27.26 23.20
N ARG A 408 -2.05 -27.03 22.72
CA ARG A 408 -0.99 -28.06 22.73
C ARG A 408 -0.57 -28.48 24.14
N ARG A 409 -0.58 -27.56 25.12
CA ARG A 409 -0.21 -27.82 26.52
C ARG A 409 -1.35 -28.38 27.37
N GLU A 410 -2.54 -27.80 27.26
CA GLU A 410 -3.71 -28.12 28.09
C GLU A 410 -4.91 -28.55 27.21
N PRO A 411 -4.80 -29.60 26.36
CA PRO A 411 -5.80 -29.91 25.34
C PRO A 411 -7.19 -30.21 25.91
N ARG A 412 -7.27 -30.91 27.05
CA ARG A 412 -8.54 -31.22 27.74
C ARG A 412 -9.31 -29.95 28.15
N ARG A 413 -8.60 -28.86 28.46
CA ARG A 413 -9.17 -27.58 28.89
C ARG A 413 -9.65 -26.76 27.70
N TRP A 414 -8.82 -26.64 26.67
CA TRP A 414 -9.07 -25.71 25.56
C TRP A 414 -9.83 -26.32 24.37
N ARG A 415 -10.00 -27.65 24.31
CA ARG A 415 -10.71 -28.32 23.20
C ARG A 415 -12.11 -27.77 22.94
N TYR A 416 -12.89 -27.49 23.99
CA TYR A 416 -14.27 -27.01 23.84
C TYR A 416 -14.31 -25.58 23.28
N VAL A 417 -13.42 -24.71 23.75
CA VAL A 417 -13.30 -23.33 23.26
C VAL A 417 -12.80 -23.32 21.81
N ALA A 418 -11.78 -24.13 21.51
CA ALA A 418 -11.24 -24.26 20.15
C ALA A 418 -12.28 -24.83 19.16
N ALA A 419 -12.99 -25.89 19.55
CA ALA A 419 -14.05 -26.48 18.74
C ALA A 419 -15.23 -25.51 18.55
N GLY A 420 -15.73 -24.89 19.63
CA GLY A 420 -16.86 -23.96 19.55
C GLY A 420 -16.56 -22.74 18.69
N ALA A 421 -15.38 -22.13 18.87
CA ALA A 421 -14.97 -20.98 18.07
C ALA A 421 -14.71 -21.36 16.59
N ALA A 422 -14.10 -22.52 16.31
CA ALA A 422 -13.90 -22.99 14.95
C ALA A 422 -15.22 -23.37 14.26
N SER A 423 -16.15 -24.02 14.96
CA SER A 423 -17.51 -24.26 14.48
C SER A 423 -18.23 -22.96 14.16
N LEU A 424 -18.15 -21.97 15.04
CA LEU A 424 -18.77 -20.66 14.80
C LEU A 424 -18.17 -19.97 13.55
N SER A 425 -16.85 -19.95 13.40
CA SER A 425 -16.20 -19.38 12.21
C SER A 425 -16.58 -20.12 10.93
N PHE A 426 -16.63 -21.45 10.95
CA PHE A 426 -17.09 -22.25 9.80
C PHE A 426 -18.56 -21.99 9.46
N LEU A 427 -19.44 -21.94 10.46
CA LEU A 427 -20.87 -21.64 10.26
C LEU A 427 -21.09 -20.22 9.74
N LEU A 428 -20.34 -19.23 10.24
CA LEU A 428 -20.39 -17.85 9.74
C LEU A 428 -19.88 -17.76 8.28
N LEU A 429 -18.83 -18.50 7.93
CA LEU A 429 -18.37 -18.61 6.54
C LEU A 429 -19.48 -19.21 5.66
N VAL A 430 -19.99 -20.40 5.98
CA VAL A 430 -21.05 -21.09 5.21
C VAL A 430 -22.30 -20.22 5.08
N TRP A 431 -22.74 -19.59 6.17
CA TRP A 431 -23.88 -18.68 6.16
C TRP A 431 -23.63 -17.45 5.27
N SER A 432 -22.45 -16.82 5.37
CA SER A 432 -22.12 -15.67 4.53
C SER A 432 -22.10 -16.00 3.04
N VAL A 433 -21.62 -17.20 2.69
CA VAL A 433 -21.67 -17.73 1.32
C VAL A 433 -23.12 -17.96 0.88
N TYR A 434 -23.96 -18.53 1.73
CA TYR A 434 -25.36 -18.79 1.43
C TYR A 434 -26.20 -17.50 1.26
N ASP A 435 -26.02 -16.50 2.13
CA ASP A 435 -26.75 -15.22 2.07
C ASP A 435 -26.43 -14.44 0.78
N ILE A 436 -25.16 -14.43 0.35
CA ILE A 436 -24.75 -13.85 -0.94
C ILE A 436 -25.23 -14.71 -2.12
N ALA A 437 -25.07 -16.04 -2.06
CA ALA A 437 -25.41 -16.95 -3.17
C ALA A 437 -26.90 -16.96 -3.50
N THR A 438 -27.76 -16.83 -2.49
CA THR A 438 -29.20 -16.71 -2.67
C THR A 438 -29.62 -15.33 -3.15
N ALA A 439 -28.84 -14.29 -2.83
CA ALA A 439 -29.05 -12.89 -3.20
C ALA A 439 -30.50 -12.41 -2.99
N ALA A 440 -31.18 -12.98 -1.99
CA ALA A 440 -32.61 -12.81 -1.78
C ALA A 440 -32.96 -11.38 -1.37
N ASP A 441 -34.20 -10.96 -1.65
CA ASP A 441 -34.75 -9.72 -1.11
C ASP A 441 -34.67 -9.75 0.43
N GLY A 442 -33.84 -8.87 0.99
CA GLY A 442 -33.52 -8.85 2.42
C GLY A 442 -32.21 -9.52 2.83
N SER A 443 -31.31 -9.89 1.89
CA SER A 443 -29.94 -10.37 2.20
C SER A 443 -29.28 -9.47 3.26
N TRP A 444 -28.82 -10.11 4.35
CA TRP A 444 -28.19 -9.35 5.44
C TRP A 444 -26.83 -8.81 5.02
N ILE A 445 -26.13 -9.38 4.04
CA ILE A 445 -24.85 -8.85 3.57
C ILE A 445 -25.06 -7.64 2.66
N LEU A 446 -26.00 -7.71 1.71
CA LEU A 446 -26.19 -6.70 0.65
C LEU A 446 -26.87 -5.40 1.12
N ASN A 447 -27.67 -5.43 2.20
CA ASN A 447 -28.45 -4.27 2.74
C ASN A 447 -29.57 -3.72 1.87
N ALA A 448 -29.68 -4.16 0.63
CA ALA A 448 -30.60 -3.63 -0.37
C ALA A 448 -30.93 -4.73 -1.36
N THR A 449 -32.05 -4.59 -2.07
CA THR A 449 -32.36 -5.40 -3.25
C THR A 449 -31.23 -5.18 -4.28
N PRO A 450 -30.48 -6.23 -4.67
CA PRO A 450 -29.36 -6.09 -5.58
C PRO A 450 -29.83 -5.71 -6.98
N GLN A 451 -29.12 -4.76 -7.60
CA GLN A 451 -29.36 -4.42 -9.01
C GLN A 451 -28.99 -5.59 -9.93
N PRO A 452 -29.56 -5.68 -11.14
CA PRO A 452 -29.30 -6.78 -12.09
C PRO A 452 -27.80 -6.99 -12.41
N GLU A 453 -27.00 -5.93 -12.39
CA GLU A 453 -25.55 -5.99 -12.58
C GLU A 453 -24.84 -6.71 -11.42
N ILE A 454 -25.23 -6.40 -10.17
CA ILE A 454 -24.72 -7.09 -8.98
C ILE A 454 -25.10 -8.57 -9.02
N LEU A 455 -26.34 -8.89 -9.39
CA LEU A 455 -26.80 -10.28 -9.55
C LEU A 455 -25.98 -11.04 -10.61
N ARG A 456 -25.65 -10.42 -11.75
CA ARG A 456 -24.75 -11.02 -12.76
C ARG A 456 -23.35 -11.24 -12.19
N THR A 457 -22.78 -10.26 -11.49
CA THR A 457 -21.44 -10.38 -10.88
C THR A 457 -21.39 -11.46 -9.80
N ILE A 458 -22.44 -11.62 -8.98
CA ILE A 458 -22.59 -12.73 -8.04
C ILE A 458 -22.64 -14.05 -8.83
N ALA A 459 -23.51 -14.17 -9.84
CA ALA A 459 -23.63 -15.38 -10.63
C ALA A 459 -22.31 -15.77 -11.33
N ASP A 460 -21.58 -14.82 -11.91
CA ASP A 460 -20.28 -15.08 -12.53
C ASP A 460 -19.19 -15.46 -11.51
N PHE A 461 -19.19 -14.84 -10.32
CA PHE A 461 -18.28 -15.23 -9.24
C PHE A 461 -18.55 -16.65 -8.74
N TYR A 462 -19.81 -17.00 -8.50
CA TYR A 462 -20.22 -18.31 -7.98
C TYR A 462 -20.19 -19.44 -9.02
N ASN A 463 -20.37 -19.15 -10.32
CA ASN A 463 -20.27 -20.15 -11.38
C ASN A 463 -18.84 -20.27 -11.93
N ARG A 464 -18.23 -19.16 -12.37
CA ARG A 464 -16.95 -19.14 -13.11
C ARG A 464 -15.74 -18.76 -12.24
N GLY A 465 -15.93 -18.03 -11.14
CA GLY A 465 -14.89 -17.69 -10.16
C GLY A 465 -14.71 -18.69 -9.02
N SER A 466 -15.47 -19.80 -9.04
CA SER A 466 -15.78 -20.64 -7.89
C SER A 466 -14.57 -21.32 -7.21
N VAL A 467 -13.44 -21.53 -7.89
CA VAL A 467 -12.28 -22.27 -7.34
C VAL A 467 -11.72 -21.65 -6.06
N GLN A 468 -11.65 -20.33 -5.97
CA GLN A 468 -11.17 -19.63 -4.77
C GLN A 468 -12.10 -19.82 -3.57
N LEU A 469 -13.41 -19.73 -3.79
CA LEU A 469 -14.43 -19.83 -2.76
C LEU A 469 -14.69 -21.28 -2.33
N LEU A 470 -14.79 -22.21 -3.30
CA LEU A 470 -14.91 -23.65 -3.05
C LEU A 470 -13.64 -24.19 -2.39
N GLY A 471 -12.46 -23.72 -2.79
CA GLY A 471 -11.19 -24.05 -2.14
C GLY A 471 -11.15 -23.61 -0.67
N LEU A 472 -11.64 -22.40 -0.38
CA LEU A 472 -11.81 -21.91 0.98
C LEU A 472 -12.80 -22.77 1.79
N LEU A 473 -14.00 -23.03 1.27
CA LEU A 473 -15.01 -23.86 1.93
C LEU A 473 -14.51 -25.29 2.19
N ALA A 474 -13.80 -25.89 1.23
CA ALA A 474 -13.19 -27.20 1.36
C ALA A 474 -12.07 -27.21 2.41
N ALA A 475 -11.19 -26.19 2.43
CA ALA A 475 -10.13 -26.06 3.43
C ALA A 475 -10.70 -25.85 4.84
N ALA A 476 -11.73 -25.01 4.98
CA ALA A 476 -12.41 -24.75 6.24
C ALA A 476 -13.17 -25.98 6.75
N GLY A 477 -13.92 -26.67 5.89
CA GLY A 477 -14.63 -27.91 6.22
C GLY A 477 -13.68 -29.04 6.60
N LEU A 478 -12.62 -29.27 5.80
CA LEU A 478 -11.59 -30.27 6.09
C LEU A 478 -10.86 -29.94 7.40
N GLY A 479 -10.48 -28.68 7.63
CA GLY A 479 -9.84 -28.26 8.86
C GLY A 479 -10.74 -28.39 10.09
N TRP A 480 -12.03 -28.12 9.94
CA TRP A 480 -13.03 -28.35 10.98
C TRP A 480 -13.16 -29.84 11.32
N MET A 481 -13.25 -30.71 10.30
CA MET A 481 -13.27 -32.17 10.47
C MET A 481 -11.99 -32.71 11.12
N VAL A 482 -10.82 -32.23 10.67
CA VAL A 482 -9.50 -32.60 11.24
C VAL A 482 -9.37 -32.14 12.68
N LEU A 483 -9.81 -30.92 12.99
CA LEU A 483 -9.82 -30.39 14.36
C LEU A 483 -10.74 -31.24 15.23
N ALA A 484 -11.99 -31.51 14.81
CA ALA A 484 -12.91 -32.37 15.53
C ALA A 484 -12.30 -33.76 15.79
N ALA A 485 -11.81 -34.44 14.76
CA ALA A 485 -11.19 -35.77 14.88
C ALA A 485 -9.98 -35.79 15.82
N LEU A 486 -9.14 -34.75 15.81
CA LEU A 486 -7.97 -34.69 16.68
C LEU A 486 -8.30 -34.31 18.13
N LEU A 487 -9.23 -33.38 18.37
CA LEU A 487 -9.57 -32.88 19.71
C LEU A 487 -10.16 -33.93 20.66
N TRP A 488 -10.81 -34.96 20.12
CA TRP A 488 -11.41 -36.05 20.91
C TRP A 488 -10.49 -37.26 21.10
N THR A 489 -9.33 -37.30 20.42
CA THR A 489 -8.36 -38.39 20.56
C THR A 489 -7.20 -38.02 21.48
N ARG A 490 -6.35 -39.00 21.81
CA ARG A 490 -5.05 -38.74 22.48
C ARG A 490 -4.09 -37.90 21.63
N ARG A 491 -4.43 -37.58 20.37
CA ARG A 491 -3.62 -36.81 19.41
C ARG A 491 -3.99 -35.32 19.33
N ALA A 492 -4.84 -34.79 20.21
CA ALA A 492 -5.25 -33.37 20.22
C ALA A 492 -4.08 -32.36 20.17
N ALA A 493 -2.91 -32.69 20.74
CA ALA A 493 -1.71 -31.85 20.68
C ALA A 493 -1.09 -31.73 19.26
N LEU A 494 -1.51 -32.55 18.29
CA LEU A 494 -1.12 -32.46 16.89
C LEU A 494 -2.03 -31.54 16.06
N ALA A 495 -3.21 -31.17 16.56
CA ALA A 495 -4.15 -30.32 15.82
C ALA A 495 -3.51 -29.00 15.32
N PRO A 496 -2.68 -28.29 16.10
CA PRO A 496 -2.00 -27.10 15.60
C PRO A 496 -1.02 -27.34 14.44
N ALA A 497 -0.45 -28.54 14.30
CA ALA A 497 0.44 -28.86 13.18
C ALA A 497 -0.35 -29.13 11.90
N ALA A 498 -1.47 -29.84 12.01
CA ALA A 498 -2.35 -30.11 10.88
C ALA A 498 -3.05 -28.82 10.37
N LEU A 499 -3.56 -28.01 11.29
CA LEU A 499 -4.19 -26.73 10.94
C LEU A 499 -3.20 -25.71 10.36
N LEU A 500 -1.93 -25.70 10.81
CA LEU A 500 -0.89 -24.87 10.18
C LEU A 500 -0.73 -25.17 8.68
N VAL A 501 -0.71 -26.43 8.27
CA VAL A 501 -0.62 -26.81 6.85
C VAL A 501 -1.83 -26.30 6.08
N LEU A 502 -3.04 -26.50 6.62
CA LEU A 502 -4.27 -26.03 6.00
C LEU A 502 -4.32 -24.50 5.89
N THR A 503 -3.99 -23.76 6.96
CA THR A 503 -3.89 -22.29 6.94
C THR A 503 -2.83 -21.80 5.94
N THR A 504 -1.72 -22.52 5.77
CA THR A 504 -0.72 -22.17 4.76
C THR A 504 -1.29 -22.29 3.34
N VAL A 505 -1.94 -23.43 3.03
CA VAL A 505 -2.56 -23.67 1.70
C VAL A 505 -3.70 -22.68 1.44
N GLU A 506 -4.55 -22.45 2.42
CA GLU A 506 -5.66 -21.49 2.41
C GLU A 506 -5.19 -20.06 2.08
N LEU A 507 -4.15 -19.57 2.78
CA LEU A 507 -3.57 -18.25 2.53
C LEU A 507 -2.83 -18.17 1.17
N PHE A 508 -2.26 -19.27 0.67
CA PHE A 508 -1.68 -19.31 -0.67
C PHE A 508 -2.75 -19.24 -1.77
N VAL A 509 -3.80 -20.05 -1.67
CA VAL A 509 -4.94 -20.05 -2.63
C VAL A 509 -5.61 -18.68 -2.70
N HIS A 510 -5.71 -18.00 -1.56
CA HIS A 510 -6.24 -16.65 -1.49
C HIS A 510 -5.26 -15.59 -2.01
N GLY A 511 -4.01 -15.58 -1.53
CA GLY A 511 -3.07 -14.49 -1.75
C GLY A 511 -2.33 -14.51 -3.08
N VAL A 512 -2.00 -15.69 -3.63
CA VAL A 512 -1.17 -15.79 -4.85
C VAL A 512 -1.81 -15.10 -6.06
N PRO A 513 -3.12 -15.22 -6.34
CA PRO A 513 -3.75 -14.51 -7.45
C PRO A 513 -3.93 -13.01 -7.23
N TYR A 514 -3.79 -12.52 -5.98
CA TYR A 514 -4.22 -11.17 -5.60
C TYR A 514 -3.47 -10.05 -6.33
N ASN A 515 -2.14 -10.18 -6.40
CA ASN A 515 -1.28 -9.16 -7.01
C ASN A 515 -1.28 -9.20 -8.55
N GLY A 516 -1.86 -10.23 -9.16
CA GLY A 516 -1.81 -10.46 -10.60
C GLY A 516 -0.40 -10.83 -11.10
N PHE A 517 -0.30 -11.06 -12.41
CA PHE A 517 0.98 -11.32 -13.10
C PHE A 517 0.98 -10.60 -14.45
N ALA A 518 1.77 -9.53 -14.59
CA ALA A 518 1.89 -8.78 -15.84
C ALA A 518 3.05 -9.30 -16.70
N GLU A 519 2.87 -9.26 -18.02
CA GLU A 519 3.95 -9.52 -18.97
C GLU A 519 4.86 -8.29 -19.13
N PRO A 520 6.20 -8.40 -19.00
CA PRO A 520 7.10 -7.25 -19.12
C PRO A 520 6.95 -6.46 -20.43
N ARG A 521 6.65 -7.13 -21.55
CA ARG A 521 6.42 -6.48 -22.85
C ARG A 521 5.13 -5.65 -22.96
N LEU A 522 4.18 -5.86 -22.04
CA LEU A 522 2.94 -5.10 -21.94
C LEU A 522 3.02 -4.00 -20.87
N THR A 523 4.18 -3.84 -20.22
CA THR A 523 4.37 -2.84 -19.18
C THR A 523 4.87 -1.54 -19.82
N TYR A 524 3.98 -0.57 -20.03
CA TYR A 524 4.29 0.78 -20.51
C TYR A 524 5.09 0.84 -21.84
N PRO A 525 4.60 0.23 -22.93
CA PRO A 525 5.28 0.24 -24.23
C PRO A 525 5.40 1.66 -24.81
N GLN A 526 6.48 1.92 -25.56
CA GLN A 526 6.65 3.19 -26.28
C GLN A 526 5.61 3.31 -27.42
N THR A 527 4.75 4.32 -27.33
CA THR A 527 3.68 4.59 -28.30
C THR A 527 4.21 5.27 -29.57
N ALA A 528 3.36 5.56 -30.54
CA ALA A 528 3.70 6.45 -31.65
C ALA A 528 3.96 7.88 -31.15
N ILE A 529 3.12 8.40 -30.23
CA ILE A 529 3.30 9.73 -29.61
C ILE A 529 4.66 9.84 -28.92
N THR A 530 5.03 8.92 -28.01
CA THR A 530 6.32 9.00 -27.30
C THR A 530 7.49 8.98 -28.29
N ARG A 531 7.42 8.16 -29.35
CA ARG A 531 8.48 8.07 -30.37
C ARG A 531 8.58 9.34 -31.24
N ALA A 532 7.46 9.98 -31.56
CA ALA A 532 7.45 11.24 -32.31
C ALA A 532 8.04 12.37 -31.47
N LEU A 533 7.53 12.57 -30.25
CA LEU A 533 7.99 13.65 -29.37
C LEU A 533 9.48 13.51 -28.99
N LYS A 534 9.98 12.29 -28.78
CA LYS A 534 11.42 12.04 -28.51
C LYS A 534 12.34 12.19 -29.71
N ALA A 535 11.82 12.26 -30.93
CA ALA A 535 12.64 12.52 -32.11
C ALA A 535 13.07 14.00 -32.20
N GLU A 536 12.34 14.88 -31.53
CA GLU A 536 12.66 16.31 -31.43
C GLU A 536 13.82 16.55 -30.45
N ARG A 537 14.65 17.56 -30.72
CA ARG A 537 15.94 17.77 -30.04
C ARG A 537 15.96 18.93 -29.04
N GLU A 538 14.80 19.44 -28.65
CA GLU A 538 14.69 20.49 -27.62
C GLU A 538 14.18 19.92 -26.29
N GLN A 539 14.48 20.62 -25.19
CA GLN A 539 13.92 20.29 -23.88
C GLN A 539 12.56 20.97 -23.70
N PHE A 540 11.48 20.27 -24.05
CA PHE A 540 10.10 20.73 -23.85
C PHE A 540 9.43 20.09 -22.63
N ARG A 541 8.22 20.52 -22.29
CA ARG A 541 7.28 19.77 -21.45
C ARG A 541 6.01 19.42 -22.20
N VAL A 542 5.37 18.34 -21.76
CA VAL A 542 4.00 17.98 -22.13
C VAL A 542 3.04 18.42 -21.02
N SER A 543 1.76 18.56 -21.36
CA SER A 543 0.65 18.53 -20.42
C SER A 543 -0.46 17.65 -21.02
N ALA A 544 -1.30 17.06 -20.18
CA ALA A 544 -2.39 16.20 -20.65
C ALA A 544 -3.74 16.54 -19.99
N MET A 545 -4.82 16.11 -20.64
CA MET A 545 -6.22 16.31 -20.23
C MET A 545 -7.04 15.04 -20.53
N ASP A 546 -8.30 14.99 -20.10
CA ASP A 546 -9.20 13.83 -20.28
C ASP A 546 -8.63 12.49 -19.78
N ASN A 547 -7.84 12.51 -18.70
CA ASN A 547 -7.09 11.36 -18.14
C ASN A 547 -6.08 10.71 -19.11
N VAL A 548 -5.68 11.40 -20.19
CA VAL A 548 -4.65 10.94 -21.10
C VAL A 548 -3.29 10.94 -20.38
N MET A 549 -2.54 9.83 -20.45
CA MET A 549 -1.21 9.68 -19.83
C MET A 549 -1.22 10.01 -18.33
N ASP A 550 -2.06 9.27 -17.61
CA ASP A 550 -2.50 9.60 -16.26
C ASP A 550 -1.35 9.76 -15.23
N ASP A 551 -1.55 10.73 -14.32
CA ASP A 551 -0.93 11.05 -13.03
C ASP A 551 0.58 10.86 -12.77
N SER A 552 1.25 9.83 -13.27
CA SER A 552 2.72 9.72 -13.23
C SER A 552 3.30 8.82 -14.32
N THR A 553 2.45 8.29 -15.21
CA THR A 553 2.87 7.36 -16.28
C THR A 553 3.84 7.98 -17.28
N SER A 554 3.79 9.32 -17.46
CA SER A 554 4.77 10.11 -18.22
C SER A 554 6.23 9.84 -17.83
N MET A 555 6.52 9.56 -16.55
CA MET A 555 7.86 9.20 -16.08
C MET A 555 8.35 7.87 -16.68
N THR A 556 7.46 6.89 -16.86
CA THR A 556 7.81 5.62 -17.55
C THR A 556 8.06 5.80 -19.04
N GLN A 557 7.51 6.88 -19.60
CA GLN A 557 7.70 7.24 -20.99
C GLN A 557 8.90 8.14 -21.20
N ASP A 558 9.59 8.60 -20.14
CA ASP A 558 10.67 9.60 -20.22
C ASP A 558 10.20 10.83 -21.02
N LEU A 559 9.04 11.34 -20.57
CA LEU A 559 8.41 12.58 -21.03
C LEU A 559 8.21 13.48 -19.81
N HIS A 560 8.75 14.69 -19.87
CA HIS A 560 8.63 15.65 -18.78
C HIS A 560 7.25 16.33 -18.80
N ASN A 561 6.40 16.04 -17.82
CA ASN A 561 5.07 16.59 -17.69
C ASN A 561 5.06 17.86 -16.78
N ALA A 562 4.24 18.85 -17.14
CA ALA A 562 3.95 19.99 -16.27
C ALA A 562 2.94 19.66 -15.16
N MET A 563 2.23 18.53 -15.27
CA MET A 563 1.31 18.00 -14.27
C MET A 563 1.79 16.65 -13.73
N GLY A 564 1.03 16.05 -12.82
CA GLY A 564 1.30 14.74 -12.24
C GLY A 564 0.58 14.54 -10.91
N LEU A 565 1.07 13.57 -10.12
CA LEU A 565 0.52 13.11 -8.86
C LEU A 565 1.63 12.92 -7.82
N ASP A 566 1.50 13.61 -6.68
CA ASP A 566 2.26 13.37 -5.45
C ASP A 566 1.52 14.00 -4.27
N ASP A 567 1.52 13.34 -3.11
CA ASP A 567 0.91 13.87 -1.88
C ASP A 567 1.59 15.15 -1.38
N LEU A 568 2.90 15.32 -1.65
CA LEU A 568 3.74 16.40 -1.14
C LEU A 568 4.13 17.43 -2.22
N VAL A 569 3.39 17.52 -3.32
CA VAL A 569 3.54 18.59 -4.32
C VAL A 569 3.42 19.99 -3.65
N PRO A 570 4.33 20.94 -3.93
CA PRO A 570 4.28 22.28 -3.36
C PRO A 570 2.99 23.03 -3.73
N VAL A 571 2.29 23.57 -2.73
CA VAL A 571 1.01 24.30 -2.91
C VAL A 571 1.17 25.49 -3.85
N ARG A 572 2.31 26.18 -3.79
CA ARG A 572 2.65 27.29 -4.71
C ARG A 572 2.62 26.85 -6.17
N TYR A 573 3.08 25.64 -6.48
CA TYR A 573 3.01 25.11 -7.85
C TYR A 573 1.58 24.77 -8.26
N LEU A 574 0.78 24.16 -7.38
CA LEU A 574 -0.63 23.90 -7.70
C LEU A 574 -1.46 25.19 -7.84
N LEU A 575 -1.14 26.26 -7.13
CA LEU A 575 -1.79 27.56 -7.29
C LEU A 575 -1.43 28.22 -8.64
N PHE A 576 -0.20 28.00 -9.13
CA PHE A 576 0.23 28.37 -10.48
C PHE A 576 -0.47 27.51 -11.56
N ALA A 577 -0.33 26.18 -11.48
CA ALA A 577 -1.00 25.25 -12.39
C ALA A 577 -2.54 25.32 -12.35
N GLY A 578 -3.12 25.78 -11.24
CA GLY A 578 -4.56 25.90 -11.05
C GLY A 578 -5.26 26.81 -12.07
N ARG A 579 -4.53 27.64 -12.83
CA ARG A 579 -5.08 28.37 -13.98
C ARG A 579 -5.40 27.48 -15.19
N MET A 580 -4.98 26.22 -15.23
CA MET A 580 -5.51 25.22 -16.18
C MET A 580 -7.03 25.02 -16.05
N SER A 581 -7.62 25.30 -14.87
CA SER A 581 -9.09 25.33 -14.70
C SER A 581 -9.80 26.41 -15.54
N LYS A 582 -9.04 27.28 -16.23
CA LYS A 582 -9.52 28.29 -17.18
C LYS A 582 -9.51 27.78 -18.63
N ILE A 583 -9.53 26.47 -18.84
CA ILE A 583 -9.88 25.91 -20.14
C ILE A 583 -11.39 25.77 -20.18
N GLY A 584 -12.03 26.51 -21.08
CA GLY A 584 -13.47 26.43 -21.32
C GLY A 584 -13.85 25.18 -22.13
N LEU A 585 -15.14 24.89 -22.17
CA LEU A 585 -15.73 23.90 -23.06
C LEU A 585 -16.79 24.58 -23.93
N ASP A 586 -16.60 24.55 -25.25
CA ASP A 586 -17.61 25.00 -26.21
C ASP A 586 -17.80 23.93 -27.29
N ASN A 587 -19.06 23.58 -27.56
CA ASN A 587 -19.45 22.53 -28.52
C ASN A 587 -18.65 21.20 -28.42
N GLY A 588 -18.20 20.86 -27.21
CA GLY A 588 -17.39 19.67 -26.90
C GLY A 588 -15.88 19.82 -27.11
N ALA A 589 -15.41 20.92 -27.69
CA ALA A 589 -14.01 21.30 -27.83
C ALA A 589 -13.51 22.06 -26.59
N TYR A 590 -12.20 21.96 -26.32
CA TYR A 590 -11.53 22.75 -25.30
C TYR A 590 -11.14 24.13 -25.82
N VAL A 591 -11.50 25.16 -25.06
CA VAL A 591 -11.24 26.57 -25.38
C VAL A 591 -10.17 27.09 -24.43
N VAL A 592 -8.92 27.22 -24.90
CA VAL A 592 -7.80 27.66 -24.06
C VAL A 592 -7.87 29.18 -23.86
N LEU A 593 -8.35 29.62 -22.69
CA LEU A 593 -8.42 31.05 -22.36
C LEU A 593 -7.02 31.61 -22.03
N PRO A 594 -6.80 32.94 -22.11
CA PRO A 594 -5.48 33.55 -21.93
C PRO A 594 -4.76 33.20 -20.62
N GLN A 595 -5.51 32.95 -19.53
CA GLN A 595 -4.95 32.54 -18.24
C GLN A 595 -4.38 31.11 -18.26
N ALA A 596 -5.00 30.20 -19.00
CA ALA A 596 -4.48 28.84 -19.22
C ALA A 596 -3.30 28.86 -20.21
N GLN A 597 -3.41 29.65 -21.29
CA GLN A 597 -2.30 29.87 -22.22
C GLN A 597 -1.04 30.37 -21.51
N ARG A 598 -1.17 31.40 -20.67
CA ARG A 598 -0.06 31.98 -19.89
C ARG A 598 0.63 30.95 -18.99
N PHE A 599 -0.12 30.02 -18.40
CA PHE A 599 0.46 28.90 -17.66
C PHE A 599 1.28 27.99 -18.58
N PHE A 600 0.72 27.52 -19.69
CA PHE A 600 1.41 26.63 -20.62
C PHE A 600 2.69 27.25 -21.20
N ASP A 601 2.64 28.54 -21.56
CA ASP A 601 3.81 29.28 -22.06
C ASP A 601 4.95 29.28 -21.04
N LEU A 602 4.66 29.71 -19.80
CA LEU A 602 5.63 29.83 -18.70
C LEU A 602 6.12 28.48 -18.17
N ALA A 603 5.27 27.46 -18.19
CA ALA A 603 5.63 26.11 -17.79
C ALA A 603 6.42 25.35 -18.87
N ASN A 604 6.80 25.98 -19.98
CA ASN A 604 7.49 25.33 -21.12
C ASN A 604 6.67 24.16 -21.71
N VAL A 605 5.34 24.22 -21.62
CA VAL A 605 4.45 23.23 -22.24
C VAL A 605 4.35 23.53 -23.73
N GLU A 606 5.10 22.74 -24.51
CA GLU A 606 5.05 22.77 -25.97
C GLU A 606 3.94 21.87 -26.49
N TYR A 607 3.62 20.76 -25.80
CA TYR A 607 2.66 19.77 -26.28
C TYR A 607 1.52 19.53 -25.29
N LEU A 608 0.28 19.64 -25.78
CA LEU A 608 -0.95 19.34 -25.05
C LEU A 608 -1.60 18.08 -25.65
N LEU A 609 -1.78 17.06 -24.81
CA LEU A 609 -2.40 15.79 -25.16
C LEU A 609 -3.84 15.76 -24.62
N THR A 610 -4.82 15.49 -25.48
CA THR A 610 -6.26 15.49 -25.11
C THR A 610 -7.05 14.61 -26.07
N THR A 611 -8.20 14.08 -25.64
CA THR A 611 -9.12 13.38 -26.56
C THR A 611 -10.03 14.33 -27.35
N ARG A 612 -10.11 15.59 -26.92
CA ARG A 612 -10.98 16.60 -27.51
C ARG A 612 -10.24 17.36 -28.60
N ARG A 613 -11.02 18.07 -29.42
CA ARG A 613 -10.49 19.14 -30.25
C ARG A 613 -10.14 20.33 -29.36
N VAL A 614 -9.03 21.00 -29.62
CA VAL A 614 -8.74 22.34 -29.08
C VAL A 614 -9.23 23.39 -30.08
N ASP A 615 -10.05 24.34 -29.61
CA ASP A 615 -10.38 25.55 -30.34
C ASP A 615 -9.36 26.64 -30.00
N THR A 616 -8.84 27.24 -31.05
CA THR A 616 -7.77 28.23 -31.03
C THR A 616 -8.30 29.66 -30.95
N GLY A 617 -9.59 29.89 -31.24
CA GLY A 617 -10.17 31.23 -31.40
C GLY A 617 -10.21 32.12 -30.15
N ALA A 618 -9.96 31.57 -28.95
CA ALA A 618 -9.93 32.32 -27.69
C ALA A 618 -8.53 32.41 -27.05
N SER A 619 -7.51 31.78 -27.65
CA SER A 619 -6.13 31.89 -27.18
C SER A 619 -5.41 33.08 -27.81
N ALA A 620 -4.40 33.60 -27.12
CA ALA A 620 -3.46 34.58 -27.67
C ALA A 620 -2.60 34.03 -28.82
N ALA A 621 -2.48 32.70 -28.94
CA ALA A 621 -1.82 32.03 -30.04
C ALA A 621 -2.51 30.70 -30.38
N PRO A 622 -2.75 30.38 -31.66
CA PRO A 622 -3.47 29.18 -32.05
C PRO A 622 -2.62 27.91 -31.84
N TRP A 623 -3.15 26.94 -31.09
CA TRP A 623 -2.57 25.61 -30.96
C TRP A 623 -2.68 24.80 -32.26
N GLU A 624 -1.58 24.19 -32.70
CA GLU A 624 -1.52 23.45 -33.96
C GLU A 624 -1.67 21.95 -33.73
N LEU A 625 -2.64 21.28 -34.37
CA LEU A 625 -2.74 19.81 -34.32
C LEU A 625 -1.59 19.21 -35.13
N VAL A 626 -0.59 18.62 -34.47
CA VAL A 626 0.60 18.05 -35.11
C VAL A 626 0.53 16.53 -35.29
N MET A 627 -0.24 15.83 -34.45
CA MET A 627 -0.36 14.38 -34.49
C MET A 627 -1.68 13.91 -33.87
N GLN A 628 -2.17 12.76 -34.33
CA GLN A 628 -3.23 12.00 -33.69
C GLN A 628 -2.82 10.51 -33.61
N ASP A 629 -3.07 9.86 -32.47
CA ASP A 629 -2.85 8.43 -32.26
C ASP A 629 -4.07 7.84 -31.53
N GLY A 630 -4.90 7.10 -32.28
CA GLY A 630 -6.20 6.63 -31.80
C GLY A 630 -7.10 7.79 -31.32
N PRO A 631 -7.60 7.76 -30.07
CA PRO A 631 -8.44 8.83 -29.54
C PRO A 631 -7.65 10.08 -29.10
N VAL A 632 -6.32 10.02 -29.03
CA VAL A 632 -5.50 11.12 -28.50
C VAL A 632 -5.01 12.05 -29.60
N ASN A 633 -5.32 13.33 -29.46
CA ASN A 633 -4.81 14.43 -30.25
C ASN A 633 -3.59 15.06 -29.54
N VAL A 634 -2.57 15.42 -30.31
CA VAL A 634 -1.37 16.13 -29.83
C VAL A 634 -1.33 17.51 -30.47
N TYR A 635 -1.49 18.53 -29.65
CA TYR A 635 -1.44 19.94 -30.06
C TYR A 635 -0.13 20.58 -29.67
N ARG A 636 0.47 21.38 -30.57
CA ARG A 636 1.68 22.17 -30.33
C ARG A 636 1.34 23.61 -29.95
N ASN A 637 2.07 24.17 -28.99
CA ASN A 637 2.00 25.55 -28.54
C ASN A 637 3.07 26.41 -29.23
N PRO A 638 2.73 27.26 -30.22
CA PRO A 638 3.72 28.15 -30.85
C PRO A 638 4.14 29.32 -29.95
N ALA A 639 3.44 29.59 -28.85
CA ALA A 639 3.76 30.67 -27.91
C ALA A 639 4.65 30.24 -26.74
N VAL A 640 5.08 28.98 -26.69
CA VAL A 640 5.89 28.40 -25.61
C VAL A 640 7.15 29.22 -25.31
N LEU A 641 7.55 29.24 -24.04
CA LEU A 641 8.79 29.87 -23.58
C LEU A 641 9.85 28.80 -23.26
N PRO A 642 11.15 29.11 -23.42
CA PRO A 642 12.22 28.22 -22.97
C PRO A 642 12.15 27.96 -21.45
N ARG A 643 12.63 26.81 -20.99
CA ARG A 643 12.71 26.46 -19.55
C ARG A 643 13.44 27.49 -18.70
N ALA A 644 14.41 28.18 -19.28
CA ALA A 644 15.15 29.27 -18.65
C ALA A 644 15.57 30.28 -19.73
N TYR A 645 15.38 31.57 -19.46
CA TYR A 645 15.76 32.67 -20.33
C TYR A 645 15.95 33.95 -19.50
N ALA A 646 16.59 34.97 -20.09
CA ALA A 646 16.82 36.26 -19.43
C ALA A 646 15.83 37.32 -19.95
N VAL A 647 15.51 38.31 -19.10
CA VAL A 647 14.61 39.43 -19.42
C VAL A 647 15.24 40.77 -19.06
N PRO A 648 14.92 41.86 -19.78
CA PRO A 648 15.47 43.19 -19.52
C PRO A 648 14.87 43.93 -18.31
N ALA A 649 13.71 43.52 -17.77
CA ALA A 649 13.05 44.18 -16.65
C ALA A 649 12.70 43.21 -15.51
N VAL A 650 12.65 43.74 -14.29
CA VAL A 650 12.22 43.02 -13.08
C VAL A 650 11.21 43.89 -12.32
N ARG A 651 10.07 43.29 -11.96
CA ARG A 651 9.03 43.87 -11.11
C ARG A 651 9.00 43.14 -9.78
N THR A 652 9.08 43.87 -8.66
CA THR A 652 8.91 43.27 -7.34
C THR A 652 7.44 43.20 -6.95
N ALA A 653 7.07 42.19 -6.18
CA ALA A 653 5.73 42.02 -5.62
C ALA A 653 5.80 41.26 -4.29
N THR A 654 4.78 41.39 -3.44
CA THR A 654 4.64 40.51 -2.27
C THR A 654 4.31 39.08 -2.72
N ALA A 655 4.60 38.06 -1.89
CA ALA A 655 4.30 36.66 -2.23
C ALA A 655 2.80 36.40 -2.57
N GLU A 656 1.89 37.14 -1.93
CA GLU A 656 0.44 37.07 -2.23
C GLU A 656 0.10 37.67 -3.61
N GLN A 657 0.79 38.75 -3.99
CA GLN A 657 0.56 39.46 -5.24
C GLN A 657 1.29 38.82 -6.42
N ALA A 658 2.49 38.29 -6.21
CA ALA A 658 3.39 37.80 -7.26
C ALA A 658 2.73 36.78 -8.18
N LEU A 659 1.97 35.83 -7.62
CA LEU A 659 1.23 34.85 -8.41
C LEU A 659 0.14 35.49 -9.28
N SER A 660 -0.57 36.50 -8.76
CA SER A 660 -1.61 37.19 -9.52
C SER A 660 -1.00 38.06 -10.62
N ALA A 661 0.12 38.72 -10.33
CA ALA A 661 0.84 39.59 -11.26
C ALA A 661 1.33 38.85 -12.51
N VAL A 662 1.69 37.56 -12.39
CA VAL A 662 2.08 36.69 -13.52
C VAL A 662 0.93 36.45 -14.52
N TYR A 663 -0.32 36.69 -14.12
CA TYR A 663 -1.52 36.54 -14.96
C TYR A 663 -2.18 37.87 -15.35
N GLU A 664 -1.55 39.01 -15.05
CA GLU A 664 -2.01 40.31 -15.51
C GLU A 664 -1.81 40.49 -17.03
N GLU A 665 -2.71 41.21 -17.69
CA GLU A 665 -2.59 41.52 -19.12
C GLU A 665 -1.40 42.47 -19.41
N THR A 666 -1.01 43.28 -18.43
CA THR A 666 0.15 44.18 -18.47
C THR A 666 1.49 43.45 -18.35
N PHE A 667 1.50 42.18 -17.93
CA PHE A 667 2.71 41.39 -17.77
C PHE A 667 3.10 40.67 -19.07
N ASP A 668 4.24 41.08 -19.65
CA ASP A 668 4.88 40.37 -20.76
C ASP A 668 6.03 39.48 -20.23
N PRO A 669 5.82 38.15 -20.13
CA PRO A 669 6.83 37.23 -19.62
C PRO A 669 8.09 37.16 -20.50
N ARG A 670 8.08 37.67 -21.73
CA ARG A 670 9.28 37.74 -22.61
C ARG A 670 10.15 38.95 -22.31
N ARG A 671 9.66 39.90 -21.50
CA ARG A 671 10.31 41.21 -21.25
C ARG A 671 10.45 41.57 -19.77
N GLU A 672 9.62 41.02 -18.90
CA GLU A 672 9.62 41.28 -17.46
C GLU A 672 9.64 39.96 -16.67
N ALA A 673 10.31 39.95 -15.52
CA ALA A 673 10.21 38.89 -14.52
C ALA A 673 9.63 39.46 -13.23
N ILE A 674 8.77 38.68 -12.58
CA ILE A 674 8.23 39.03 -11.25
C ILE A 674 9.06 38.32 -10.19
N VAL A 675 9.58 39.08 -9.23
CA VAL A 675 10.42 38.59 -8.14
C VAL A 675 9.78 38.98 -6.81
N GLU A 676 9.78 38.05 -5.86
CA GLU A 676 9.24 38.33 -4.53
C GLU A 676 10.16 39.25 -3.73
N GLU A 677 9.54 40.18 -3.00
CA GLU A 677 10.21 40.98 -1.97
C GLU A 677 10.73 40.05 -0.86
N ARG A 678 11.96 40.33 -0.38
CA ARG A 678 12.68 39.51 0.61
C ARG A 678 12.45 39.95 2.04
#